data_AF-A0A968HKT4-F1
#
_entry.id   AF-A0A968HKT4-F1
#
_cell.length_a   1.000
_cell.length_b   1.000
_cell.length_c   1.000
_cell.angle_alpha   90.00
_cell.angle_beta   90.00
_cell.angle_gamma   90.00
#
_symmetry.space_group_name_H-M   'P 1'
#
loop_
_entity.id
_entity.type
_entity.pdbx_description
1 polymer ?
#
loop_
_entity_poly.entity_id
_entity_poly.type
_entity_poly.pdbx_seq_one_letter_code
_entity_poly.pdbx_strand_id
1 'polypeptide(L)'
;MPEIILHGLRPEPLAQYLSAMAVLRLVAEQADDGACGHWQHEAFVLGSALDQDELIEFFCQRYRPSPIVGPWNGGSGFYPKDNTEGLRAITDTDDERLAPYREVIREVQTVLADLGLTAKPEKTAKADLIARLRAELSDDALAWIDAALVLTNDGERYPPLLGTGGNDGRLEFSNNFMKRVADLLLGKPNLQLLRSYLYAEPATGMVAAPVGQFLPSQAGGANSSPGFGANAQVNPWAYVLMLEGALVPSATATRRLESSRGGTMAFPFAVRSATVGYASASPEENRDELWLPLWSAPATFREVRHLFAEGRAKVPSRRAGQVDRREAVDGLDFARAIASLGVNRGVASFSRYGFQQRNGLAYFAVPLGRWEVRQSKGADLLAEIDPWLARLRGYVGSGKAPSSVASATRRLENAIMEACRRDEPETILEVLIALSEVEGTIGRAKERPLNPLPWLSEAWFEATSGDPSPEFRLAASLASAGIRPRLRPVVRAGQRRWAWAASGSKVATWMETASLEQNLLALLRRREIDDQQGKLRIPHRDAHDIGIGETGRRGRPRCWARVADVVAFIDRDGLDEQRLEALIGGLSLIAWPEVAHQPAPELDRAPPASFALLALAHGLEDPEHPNRLLPTTPGMLANARRGTDRCRNPARHSAAVRCRHGLPRRQARRGADASTADGGGIGFSARSKIASAASTVVLSALHPHHQRTRGSAPVTTFELPNAARLLIRARLAPLQGMRFQPTGFPDLGAARYRLHDGTEMLLVESAQSVANRMEAACWDEEAQDVVEPLRGLPYVQVFDGGKPLTNSLLEAHRLNSVYIQKSDLRPILQQAIGYDENKPFDRPSLIKAVCKYDPNALLHGVFLTNVAGVLRIPRALSGFIEARNVHEVASGGVKNDNVRASKGKADEAETRTAAEGYGNVPYHRVEFTAEEIDAFFNLDIAQLRSYRLPEATTQLLYALAVYKIQAFLDRGLRLRTACDFQVLEVDVTRPAGVRLPSETDAAAALRKLIPAAAKEGVFANPPVSRANYSAKAGKSDNADTPEAAAKPSKKASKKSSR
;
A
#
# COMPACT_ATOMS: atom_id res chain seq x y z
N MET A 1 13.40 39.06 4.41
CA MET A 1 12.05 39.00 3.82
C MET A 1 11.10 38.40 4.84
N PRO A 2 9.87 38.90 4.97
CA PRO A 2 8.81 38.16 5.65
C PRO A 2 8.59 36.79 4.98
N GLU A 3 8.26 35.80 5.81
CA GLU A 3 7.88 34.46 5.36
C GLU A 3 6.37 34.28 5.49
N ILE A 4 5.74 33.85 4.40
CA ILE A 4 4.31 33.56 4.32
C ILE A 4 4.15 32.04 4.23
N ILE A 5 3.48 31.45 5.24
CA ILE A 5 3.22 30.00 5.26
C ILE A 5 1.89 29.71 4.54
N LEU A 6 1.96 29.01 3.41
CA LEU A 6 0.81 28.65 2.59
C LEU A 6 0.27 27.27 3.01
N HIS A 7 -0.43 27.19 4.14
CA HIS A 7 -0.95 25.95 4.72
C HIS A 7 -1.85 25.12 3.78
N GLY A 8 -2.47 25.75 2.78
CA GLY A 8 -3.29 25.07 1.78
C GLY A 8 -2.49 24.44 0.64
N LEU A 9 -1.20 24.78 0.50
CA LEU A 9 -0.30 24.25 -0.53
C LEU A 9 0.68 23.25 0.06
N ARG A 10 0.36 21.97 -0.08
CA ARG A 10 1.14 20.84 0.44
C ARG A 10 1.89 20.10 -0.67
N PRO A 11 2.91 19.28 -0.34
CA PRO A 11 3.59 18.43 -1.32
C PRO A 11 2.66 17.43 -2.04
N GLU A 12 1.58 17.03 -1.37
CA GLU A 12 0.58 16.07 -1.85
C GLU A 12 -0.82 16.56 -1.49
N PRO A 13 -1.80 16.56 -2.42
CA PRO A 13 -1.76 15.99 -3.78
C PRO A 13 -1.05 16.86 -4.84
N LEU A 14 -0.81 16.28 -6.02
CA LEU A 14 -0.03 16.88 -7.13
C LEU A 14 -0.45 18.31 -7.49
N ALA A 15 -1.76 18.63 -7.51
CA ALA A 15 -2.21 19.97 -7.83
C ALA A 15 -1.73 21.05 -6.84
N GLN A 16 -1.59 20.70 -5.55
CA GLN A 16 -1.10 21.64 -4.53
C GLN A 16 0.40 21.89 -4.69
N TYR A 17 1.17 20.84 -5.01
CA TYR A 17 2.58 20.99 -5.37
C TYR A 17 2.76 21.93 -6.56
N LEU A 18 2.01 21.70 -7.64
CA LEU A 18 2.08 22.56 -8.83
C LEU A 18 1.63 23.98 -8.50
N SER A 19 0.56 24.15 -7.71
CA SER A 19 0.12 25.47 -7.28
C SER A 19 1.17 26.22 -6.47
N ALA A 20 1.97 25.54 -5.64
CA ALA A 20 3.11 26.15 -4.96
C ALA A 20 4.17 26.65 -5.96
N MET A 21 4.46 25.87 -7.01
CA MET A 21 5.36 26.29 -8.08
C MET A 21 4.81 27.50 -8.83
N ALA A 22 3.50 27.56 -9.05
CA ALA A 22 2.84 28.71 -9.66
C ALA A 22 2.94 29.96 -8.80
N VAL A 23 2.67 29.85 -7.50
CA VAL A 23 2.78 31.00 -6.59
C VAL A 23 4.21 31.55 -6.59
N LEU A 24 5.21 30.68 -6.46
CA LEU A 24 6.61 31.11 -6.52
C LEU A 24 6.95 31.78 -7.87
N ARG A 25 6.57 31.17 -8.99
CA ARG A 25 6.83 31.72 -10.33
C ARG A 25 6.15 33.06 -10.54
N LEU A 26 4.84 33.13 -10.32
CA LEU A 26 4.04 34.31 -10.65
C LEU A 26 4.41 35.51 -9.77
N VAL A 27 4.71 35.29 -8.48
CA VAL A 27 5.24 36.35 -7.61
C VAL A 27 6.61 36.79 -8.09
N ALA A 28 7.51 35.85 -8.41
CA ALA A 28 8.85 36.16 -8.91
C ALA A 28 8.85 36.94 -10.23
N GLU A 29 7.93 36.62 -11.15
CA GLU A 29 7.86 37.24 -12.47
C GLU A 29 7.11 38.57 -12.48
N GLN A 30 6.11 38.75 -11.60
CA GLN A 30 5.14 39.85 -11.71
C GLN A 30 5.09 40.81 -10.52
N ALA A 31 5.73 40.49 -9.40
CA ALA A 31 5.64 41.31 -8.18
C ALA A 31 6.97 41.52 -7.44
N ASP A 32 7.79 40.48 -7.28
CA ASP A 32 9.02 40.50 -6.48
C ASP A 32 10.06 39.51 -7.03
N ASP A 33 11.02 40.01 -7.78
CA ASP A 33 12.08 39.20 -8.42
C ASP A 33 12.99 38.47 -7.43
N GLY A 34 13.00 38.89 -6.17
CA GLY A 34 13.71 38.28 -5.05
C GLY A 34 12.95 37.14 -4.36
N ALA A 35 11.72 36.84 -4.79
CA ALA A 35 10.89 35.83 -4.14
C ALA A 35 11.56 34.45 -4.12
N CYS A 36 11.54 33.81 -2.96
CA CYS A 36 12.08 32.49 -2.73
C CYS A 36 11.06 31.58 -2.04
N GLY A 37 11.18 30.27 -2.20
CA GLY A 37 10.27 29.32 -1.59
C GLY A 37 10.96 28.06 -1.11
N HIS A 38 10.36 27.39 -0.13
CA HIS A 38 10.80 26.08 0.36
C HIS A 38 9.67 25.30 1.03
N TRP A 39 9.91 24.01 1.27
CA TRP A 39 8.97 23.14 1.96
C TRP A 39 9.30 23.04 3.45
N GLN A 40 8.30 23.24 4.31
CA GLN A 40 8.44 23.13 5.76
C GLN A 40 7.13 22.61 6.37
N HIS A 41 7.22 21.59 7.24
CA HIS A 41 6.06 21.05 7.99
C HIS A 41 4.80 20.78 7.12
N GLU A 42 4.96 20.11 5.98
CA GLU A 42 3.87 19.81 5.02
C GLU A 42 3.22 21.03 4.34
N ALA A 43 3.82 22.21 4.40
CA ALA A 43 3.37 23.42 3.73
C ALA A 43 4.49 24.05 2.88
N PHE A 44 4.10 24.82 1.87
CA PHE A 44 5.02 25.67 1.13
C PHE A 44 5.17 27.03 1.84
N VAL A 45 6.41 27.47 2.04
CA VAL A 45 6.73 28.76 2.64
C VAL A 45 7.28 29.67 1.55
N LEU A 46 6.63 30.81 1.34
CA LEU A 46 7.05 31.85 0.40
C LEU A 46 7.76 32.97 1.18
N GLY A 47 9.03 33.20 0.90
CA GLY A 47 9.71 34.44 1.25
C GLY A 47 9.47 35.46 0.14
N SER A 48 8.93 36.63 0.47
CA SER A 48 8.70 37.73 -0.49
C SER A 48 8.78 39.09 0.22
N ALA A 49 8.85 40.18 -0.54
CA ALA A 49 8.57 41.53 -0.06
C ALA A 49 7.09 41.74 0.28
N LEU A 50 6.19 40.96 -0.32
CA LEU A 50 4.75 41.00 -0.04
C LEU A 50 4.44 40.40 1.33
N ASP A 51 3.41 40.92 1.99
CA ASP A 51 2.76 40.24 3.12
C ASP A 51 1.56 39.36 2.68
N GLN A 52 0.88 38.76 3.66
CA GLN A 52 -0.25 37.85 3.43
C GLN A 52 -1.41 38.53 2.68
N ASP A 53 -1.72 39.78 3.00
CA ASP A 53 -2.85 40.52 2.42
C ASP A 53 -2.48 41.08 1.05
N GLU A 54 -1.25 41.58 0.89
CA GLU A 54 -0.71 42.03 -0.39
C GLU A 54 -0.58 40.88 -1.41
N LEU A 55 -0.31 39.65 -0.95
CA LEU A 55 -0.31 38.46 -1.81
C LEU A 55 -1.72 38.13 -2.32
N ILE A 56 -2.73 38.25 -1.47
CA ILE A 56 -4.13 38.06 -1.88
C ILE A 56 -4.54 39.16 -2.87
N GLU A 57 -4.19 40.41 -2.59
CA GLU A 57 -4.44 41.53 -3.48
C GLU A 57 -3.76 41.35 -4.85
N PHE A 58 -2.51 40.88 -4.85
CA PHE A 58 -1.78 40.56 -6.08
C PHE A 58 -2.57 39.60 -6.98
N PHE A 59 -2.99 38.45 -6.47
CA PHE A 59 -3.73 37.48 -7.28
C PHE A 59 -5.11 37.98 -7.73
N CYS A 60 -5.79 38.76 -6.90
CA CYS A 60 -7.13 39.24 -7.26
C CYS A 60 -7.11 40.43 -8.23
N GLN A 61 -6.10 41.30 -8.17
CA GLN A 61 -6.11 42.58 -8.87
C GLN A 61 -5.00 42.76 -9.90
N ARG A 62 -3.84 42.11 -9.73
CA ARG A 62 -2.63 42.38 -10.54
C ARG A 62 -2.17 41.19 -11.38
N TYR A 63 -2.43 39.97 -10.93
CA TYR A 63 -2.03 38.73 -11.60
C TYR A 63 -2.47 38.69 -13.07
N ARG A 64 -1.49 38.43 -13.94
CA ARG A 64 -1.66 38.25 -15.39
C ARG A 64 -1.51 36.76 -15.72
N PRO A 65 -2.56 36.09 -16.21
CA PRO A 65 -2.50 34.66 -16.56
C PRO A 65 -1.59 34.40 -17.76
N SER A 66 -0.90 33.26 -17.74
CA SER A 66 -0.12 32.78 -18.89
C SER A 66 -1.07 32.34 -20.03
N PRO A 67 -0.70 32.58 -21.30
CA PRO A 67 -1.53 32.23 -22.45
C PRO A 67 -1.52 30.72 -22.75
N ILE A 68 -2.39 29.97 -22.06
CA ILE A 68 -2.53 28.51 -22.21
C ILE A 68 -3.56 28.18 -23.31
N VAL A 69 -3.09 27.75 -24.48
CA VAL A 69 -3.93 27.43 -25.65
C VAL A 69 -3.60 26.06 -26.24
N GLY A 70 -4.61 25.32 -26.69
CA GLY A 70 -4.44 23.97 -27.24
C GLY A 70 -5.03 23.77 -28.64
N PRO A 71 -4.70 24.61 -29.65
CA PRO A 71 -5.35 24.54 -30.96
C PRO A 71 -5.16 23.20 -31.68
N TRP A 72 -4.20 22.36 -31.29
CA TRP A 72 -4.04 21.01 -31.83
C TRP A 72 -5.02 19.97 -31.26
N ASN A 73 -5.86 20.34 -30.28
CA ASN A 73 -6.87 19.49 -29.66
C ASN A 73 -8.29 19.85 -30.13
N GLY A 74 -9.16 18.84 -30.13
CA GLY A 74 -10.61 19.06 -30.27
C GLY A 74 -11.20 19.41 -28.91
N GLY A 75 -12.15 20.35 -28.87
CA GLY A 75 -12.69 20.92 -27.62
C GLY A 75 -11.89 22.10 -27.05
N SER A 76 -10.86 22.57 -27.77
CA SER A 76 -9.96 23.66 -27.36
C SER A 76 -10.59 25.05 -27.45
N GLY A 77 -11.66 25.18 -28.24
CA GLY A 77 -12.38 26.44 -28.46
C GLY A 77 -12.09 27.07 -29.82
N PHE A 78 -11.14 26.52 -30.60
CA PHE A 78 -10.76 27.08 -31.90
C PHE A 78 -11.58 26.53 -33.08
N TYR A 79 -12.30 25.42 -32.90
CA TYR A 79 -13.05 24.77 -33.98
C TYR A 79 -14.56 24.94 -33.85
N PRO A 80 -15.34 24.85 -34.96
CA PRO A 80 -16.78 25.11 -34.95
C PRO A 80 -17.62 24.25 -34.00
N LYS A 81 -17.13 23.04 -33.64
CA LYS A 81 -17.82 22.11 -32.73
C LYS A 81 -17.38 22.28 -31.27
N ASP A 82 -16.43 23.16 -30.99
CA ASP A 82 -15.88 23.35 -29.67
C ASP A 82 -16.74 24.28 -28.83
N ASN A 83 -16.66 24.15 -27.51
CA ASN A 83 -17.19 25.17 -26.62
C ASN A 83 -16.29 26.42 -26.70
N THR A 84 -16.84 27.55 -27.12
CA THR A 84 -16.12 28.82 -27.31
C THR A 84 -16.27 29.79 -26.13
N GLU A 85 -16.99 29.41 -25.07
CA GLU A 85 -17.31 30.28 -23.92
C GLU A 85 -16.05 30.87 -23.28
N GLY A 86 -15.06 30.03 -22.95
CA GLY A 86 -13.81 30.48 -22.32
C GLY A 86 -12.97 31.37 -23.25
N LEU A 87 -12.84 30.97 -24.52
CA LEU A 87 -12.10 31.75 -25.52
C LEU A 87 -12.74 33.13 -25.74
N ARG A 88 -14.06 33.20 -25.94
CA ARG A 88 -14.79 34.45 -26.13
C ARG A 88 -14.72 35.36 -24.92
N ALA A 89 -14.82 34.80 -23.71
CA ALA A 89 -14.69 35.60 -22.49
C ALA A 89 -13.35 36.34 -22.39
N ILE A 90 -12.27 35.76 -22.94
CA ILE A 90 -10.95 36.40 -23.02
C ILE A 90 -10.88 37.38 -24.19
N THR A 91 -11.38 37.03 -25.38
CA THR A 91 -11.27 37.91 -26.57
C THR A 91 -12.15 39.15 -26.50
N ASP A 92 -13.29 39.07 -25.83
CA ASP A 92 -14.34 40.10 -25.84
C ASP A 92 -14.18 41.12 -24.70
N THR A 93 -13.23 40.91 -23.78
CA THR A 93 -12.95 41.82 -22.66
C THR A 93 -11.77 42.75 -22.97
N ASP A 94 -11.83 43.97 -22.43
CA ASP A 94 -10.76 44.97 -22.49
C ASP A 94 -9.86 44.96 -21.23
N ASP A 95 -10.00 43.98 -20.33
CA ASP A 95 -9.14 43.88 -19.13
C ASP A 95 -7.66 43.74 -19.54
N GLU A 96 -6.83 44.67 -19.08
CA GLU A 96 -5.39 44.75 -19.39
C GLU A 96 -4.61 43.52 -18.93
N ARG A 97 -5.08 42.80 -17.89
CA ARG A 97 -4.43 41.57 -17.41
C ARG A 97 -4.47 40.45 -18.43
N LEU A 98 -5.43 40.49 -19.35
CA LEU A 98 -5.65 39.48 -20.39
C LEU A 98 -5.13 39.91 -21.76
N ALA A 99 -4.52 41.10 -21.89
CA ALA A 99 -4.00 41.58 -23.16
C ALA A 99 -2.99 40.61 -23.83
N PRO A 100 -1.97 40.06 -23.12
CA PRO A 100 -1.06 39.09 -23.73
C PRO A 100 -1.78 37.82 -24.19
N TYR A 101 -2.80 37.37 -23.44
CA TYR A 101 -3.61 36.22 -23.79
C TYR A 101 -4.42 36.45 -25.07
N ARG A 102 -5.03 37.63 -25.21
CA ARG A 102 -5.77 38.01 -26.42
C ARG A 102 -4.87 38.01 -27.65
N GLU A 103 -3.65 38.54 -27.54
CA GLU A 103 -2.71 38.54 -28.68
C GLU A 103 -2.37 37.12 -29.12
N VAL A 104 -2.03 36.23 -28.18
CA VAL A 104 -1.73 34.82 -28.53
C VAL A 104 -2.92 34.13 -29.19
N ILE A 105 -4.16 34.38 -28.75
CA ILE A 105 -5.35 33.83 -29.41
C ILE A 105 -5.47 34.32 -30.86
N ARG A 106 -5.17 35.60 -31.13
CA ARG A 106 -5.20 36.17 -32.49
C ARG A 106 -4.09 35.60 -33.38
N GLU A 107 -2.88 35.45 -32.83
CA GLU A 107 -1.75 34.82 -33.53
C GLU A 107 -2.12 33.38 -33.93
N VAL A 108 -2.67 32.59 -33.00
CA VAL A 108 -3.15 31.24 -33.27
C VAL A 108 -4.23 31.22 -34.34
N GLN A 109 -5.20 32.13 -34.29
CA GLN A 109 -6.26 32.22 -35.30
C GLN A 109 -5.70 32.53 -36.70
N THR A 110 -4.70 33.39 -36.77
CA THR A 110 -3.98 33.71 -38.02
C THR A 110 -3.28 32.47 -38.58
N VAL A 111 -2.52 31.77 -37.74
CA VAL A 111 -1.82 30.53 -38.13
C VAL A 111 -2.81 29.45 -38.62
N LEU A 112 -3.94 29.29 -37.94
CA LEU A 112 -4.96 28.32 -38.34
C LEU A 112 -5.60 28.68 -39.68
N ALA A 113 -5.84 29.98 -39.93
CA ALA A 113 -6.38 30.47 -41.19
C ALA A 113 -5.39 30.26 -42.34
N ASP A 114 -4.11 30.57 -42.14
CA ASP A 114 -3.05 30.41 -43.14
C ASP A 114 -2.83 28.95 -43.52
N LEU A 115 -2.96 28.03 -42.56
CA LEU A 115 -2.89 26.59 -42.80
C LEU A 115 -4.21 25.98 -43.31
N GLY A 116 -5.29 26.77 -43.41
CA GLY A 116 -6.60 26.31 -43.85
C GLY A 116 -7.27 25.29 -42.92
N LEU A 117 -6.91 25.29 -41.63
CA LEU A 117 -7.38 24.30 -40.65
C LEU A 117 -8.74 24.70 -40.06
N THR A 118 -9.79 23.99 -40.47
CA THR A 118 -11.18 24.19 -39.99
C THR A 118 -11.65 23.14 -38.99
N ALA A 119 -10.84 22.12 -38.75
CA ALA A 119 -11.06 21.06 -37.77
C ALA A 119 -9.73 20.66 -37.13
N LYS A 120 -9.81 19.91 -36.02
CA LYS A 120 -8.64 19.37 -35.31
C LYS A 120 -7.67 18.70 -36.31
N PRO A 121 -6.37 19.07 -36.31
CA PRO A 121 -5.39 18.49 -37.21
C PRO A 121 -5.00 17.07 -36.76
N GLU A 122 -4.67 16.23 -37.74
CA GLU A 122 -4.18 14.86 -37.51
C GLU A 122 -2.81 14.66 -38.19
N LYS A 123 -2.00 13.78 -37.60
CA LYS A 123 -0.70 13.33 -38.15
C LYS A 123 0.20 14.51 -38.56
N THR A 124 0.59 14.58 -39.84
CA THR A 124 1.52 15.59 -40.36
C THR A 124 0.99 17.01 -40.18
N ALA A 125 -0.30 17.26 -40.41
CA ALA A 125 -0.90 18.58 -40.22
C ALA A 125 -0.81 19.06 -38.75
N LYS A 126 -0.81 18.12 -37.78
CA LYS A 126 -0.62 18.46 -36.37
C LYS A 126 0.83 18.86 -36.10
N ALA A 127 1.79 18.11 -36.64
CA ALA A 127 3.21 18.43 -36.51
C ALA A 127 3.56 19.78 -37.17
N ASP A 128 3.00 20.04 -38.36
CA ASP A 128 3.19 21.30 -39.09
C ASP A 128 2.60 22.49 -38.33
N LEU A 129 1.38 22.34 -37.78
CA LEU A 129 0.77 23.35 -36.93
C LEU A 129 1.66 23.65 -35.71
N ILE A 130 2.09 22.62 -34.98
CA ILE A 130 2.94 22.81 -33.79
C ILE A 130 4.26 23.48 -34.16
N ALA A 131 4.91 23.05 -35.25
CA ALA A 131 6.16 23.66 -35.71
C ALA A 131 5.98 25.14 -36.07
N ARG A 132 4.86 25.50 -36.70
CA ARG A 132 4.53 26.89 -37.03
C ARG A 132 4.25 27.73 -35.80
N LEU A 133 3.43 27.22 -34.87
CA LEU A 133 3.15 27.89 -33.60
C LEU A 133 4.43 28.14 -32.80
N ARG A 134 5.37 27.18 -32.77
CA ARG A 134 6.68 27.38 -32.12
C ARG A 134 7.55 28.46 -32.78
N ALA A 135 7.33 28.76 -34.06
CA ALA A 135 8.11 29.74 -34.80
C ALA A 135 7.51 31.16 -34.73
N GLU A 136 6.21 31.27 -34.48
CA GLU A 136 5.48 32.55 -34.55
C GLU A 136 4.98 33.07 -33.21
N LEU A 137 4.61 32.20 -32.27
CA LEU A 137 4.06 32.64 -31.00
C LEU A 137 5.14 33.26 -30.10
N SER A 138 4.71 34.17 -29.24
CA SER A 138 5.55 34.73 -28.17
C SER A 138 6.12 33.67 -27.22
N ASP A 139 7.26 33.98 -26.59
CA ASP A 139 7.95 33.11 -25.62
C ASP A 139 7.02 32.66 -24.48
N ASP A 140 6.08 33.52 -24.04
CA ASP A 140 5.11 33.22 -22.99
C ASP A 140 4.17 32.07 -23.37
N ALA A 141 3.84 31.93 -24.65
CA ALA A 141 3.01 30.83 -25.16
C ALA A 141 3.82 29.54 -25.38
N LEU A 142 5.14 29.65 -25.61
CA LEU A 142 6.01 28.49 -25.81
C LEU A 142 6.13 27.64 -24.55
N ALA A 143 6.10 28.25 -23.37
CA ALA A 143 6.16 27.54 -22.09
C ALA A 143 5.06 26.47 -21.97
N TRP A 144 3.84 26.76 -22.44
CA TRP A 144 2.75 25.79 -22.44
C TRP A 144 2.97 24.67 -23.46
N ILE A 145 3.46 25.00 -24.66
CA ILE A 145 3.77 23.98 -25.68
C ILE A 145 4.83 23.02 -25.14
N ASP A 146 5.91 23.54 -24.55
CA ASP A 146 7.01 22.76 -23.98
C ASP A 146 6.57 21.90 -22.79
N ALA A 147 5.61 22.36 -22.00
CA ALA A 147 5.03 21.54 -20.94
C ALA A 147 4.12 20.42 -21.48
N ALA A 148 3.36 20.71 -22.54
CA ALA A 148 2.31 19.82 -23.05
C ALA A 148 2.82 18.75 -24.02
N LEU A 149 3.81 19.05 -24.86
CA LEU A 149 4.31 18.13 -25.90
C LEU A 149 5.71 18.50 -26.43
N VAL A 150 6.36 17.52 -27.07
CA VAL A 150 7.65 17.69 -27.76
C VAL A 150 7.56 17.06 -29.15
N LEU A 151 8.07 17.76 -30.16
CA LEU A 151 8.29 17.18 -31.48
C LEU A 151 9.64 16.45 -31.53
N THR A 152 9.62 15.18 -31.89
CA THR A 152 10.83 14.36 -32.12
C THR A 152 10.90 13.93 -33.58
N ASN A 153 12.04 13.36 -34.01
CA ASN A 153 12.16 12.80 -35.37
C ASN A 153 11.16 11.66 -35.64
N ASP A 154 10.67 11.00 -34.59
CA ASP A 154 9.71 9.89 -34.66
C ASP A 154 8.25 10.36 -34.46
N GLY A 155 8.00 11.68 -34.50
CA GLY A 155 6.70 12.31 -34.27
C GLY A 155 6.57 12.96 -32.89
N GLU A 156 5.33 13.31 -32.51
CA GLU A 156 5.03 13.97 -31.25
C GLU A 156 5.09 13.03 -30.04
N ARG A 157 5.62 13.53 -28.93
CA ARG A 157 5.70 12.85 -27.64
C ARG A 157 5.08 13.73 -26.56
N TYR A 158 4.44 13.10 -25.58
CA TYR A 158 3.70 13.81 -24.54
C TYR A 158 4.29 13.50 -23.16
N PRO A 159 4.66 14.53 -22.38
CA PRO A 159 5.02 14.36 -20.98
C PRO A 159 3.88 13.76 -20.14
N PRO A 160 4.19 13.01 -19.07
CA PRO A 160 3.16 12.35 -18.27
C PRO A 160 2.19 13.33 -17.57
N LEU A 161 2.65 14.56 -17.33
CA LEU A 161 1.96 15.57 -16.52
C LEU A 161 0.69 16.13 -17.17
N LEU A 162 0.65 16.32 -18.50
CA LEU A 162 -0.44 17.00 -19.20
C LEU A 162 -1.18 16.11 -20.20
N GLY A 163 -1.12 14.79 -19.98
CA GLY A 163 -1.81 13.78 -20.78
C GLY A 163 -1.41 13.80 -22.24
N THR A 164 -2.36 13.78 -23.18
CA THR A 164 -2.05 13.70 -24.62
C THR A 164 -1.99 15.07 -25.28
N GLY A 165 -1.18 15.95 -24.70
CA GLY A 165 -0.93 17.30 -25.23
C GLY A 165 -1.91 18.33 -24.70
N GLY A 166 -2.17 18.36 -23.39
CA GLY A 166 -3.08 19.33 -22.75
C GLY A 166 -4.48 18.80 -22.51
N ASN A 167 -4.67 17.47 -22.48
CA ASN A 167 -5.96 16.84 -22.17
C ASN A 167 -5.82 15.52 -21.41
N ASP A 168 -6.89 15.19 -20.68
CA ASP A 168 -7.07 13.88 -20.06
C ASP A 168 -8.44 13.30 -20.44
N GLY A 169 -8.43 12.28 -21.31
CA GLY A 169 -9.65 11.75 -21.91
C GLY A 169 -10.42 12.81 -22.72
N ARG A 170 -11.61 13.19 -22.23
CA ARG A 170 -12.45 14.26 -22.84
C ARG A 170 -12.25 15.63 -22.19
N LEU A 171 -11.44 15.72 -21.14
CA LEU A 171 -11.21 16.96 -20.41
C LEU A 171 -10.08 17.75 -21.07
N GLU A 172 -10.42 18.83 -21.76
CA GLU A 172 -9.45 19.75 -22.36
C GLU A 172 -9.01 20.81 -21.35
N PHE A 173 -7.70 20.88 -21.08
CA PHE A 173 -7.18 21.74 -20.02
C PHE A 173 -7.18 23.22 -20.40
N SER A 174 -6.78 23.54 -21.63
CA SER A 174 -6.66 24.92 -22.11
C SER A 174 -7.98 25.69 -22.05
N ASN A 175 -9.05 25.10 -22.58
CA ASN A 175 -10.37 25.75 -22.60
C ASN A 175 -10.99 25.89 -21.20
N ASN A 176 -10.81 24.88 -20.34
CA ASN A 176 -11.28 24.95 -18.95
C ASN A 176 -10.50 26.01 -18.16
N PHE A 177 -9.18 26.13 -18.39
CA PHE A 177 -8.36 27.18 -17.82
C PHE A 177 -8.87 28.57 -18.20
N MET A 178 -9.11 28.83 -19.50
CA MET A 178 -9.67 30.10 -19.97
C MET A 178 -11.00 30.44 -19.27
N LYS A 179 -11.89 29.45 -19.14
CA LYS A 179 -13.16 29.62 -18.42
C LYS A 179 -12.95 29.99 -16.95
N ARG A 180 -12.03 29.32 -16.23
CA ARG A 180 -11.79 29.60 -14.81
C ARG A 180 -11.08 30.92 -14.58
N VAL A 181 -10.18 31.30 -15.47
CA VAL A 181 -9.56 32.63 -15.47
C VAL A 181 -10.64 33.71 -15.64
N ALA A 182 -11.54 33.56 -16.61
CA ALA A 182 -12.64 34.50 -16.82
C ALA A 182 -13.57 34.56 -15.59
N ASP A 183 -14.00 33.41 -15.05
CA ASP A 183 -14.85 33.32 -13.86
C ASP A 183 -14.24 34.06 -12.66
N LEU A 184 -12.92 33.96 -12.47
CA LEU A 184 -12.19 34.52 -11.33
C LEU A 184 -11.83 36.00 -11.49
N LEU A 185 -11.39 36.41 -12.69
CA LEU A 185 -10.81 37.74 -12.91
C LEU A 185 -11.83 38.77 -13.41
N LEU A 186 -12.81 38.35 -14.21
CA LEU A 186 -13.83 39.25 -14.79
C LEU A 186 -15.10 39.32 -13.92
N GLY A 187 -15.27 38.37 -13.01
CA GLY A 187 -16.34 38.35 -12.01
C GLY A 187 -16.04 39.18 -10.76
N LYS A 188 -16.94 39.12 -9.77
CA LYS A 188 -16.66 39.71 -8.45
C LYS A 188 -15.55 38.90 -7.75
N PRO A 189 -14.43 39.51 -7.33
CA PRO A 189 -13.33 38.79 -6.71
C PRO A 189 -13.79 38.12 -5.40
N ASN A 190 -13.66 36.80 -5.34
CA ASN A 190 -13.99 36.03 -4.14
C ASN A 190 -12.72 35.74 -3.33
N LEU A 191 -12.37 36.67 -2.44
CA LEU A 191 -11.20 36.59 -1.57
C LEU A 191 -11.21 35.34 -0.68
N GLN A 192 -12.40 34.86 -0.28
CA GLN A 192 -12.53 33.66 0.57
C GLN A 192 -12.06 32.42 -0.16
N LEU A 193 -12.35 32.28 -1.46
CA LEU A 193 -11.87 31.14 -2.24
C LEU A 193 -10.34 31.14 -2.32
N LEU A 194 -9.70 32.28 -2.58
CA LEU A 194 -8.25 32.32 -2.64
C LEU A 194 -7.61 32.03 -1.27
N ARG A 195 -8.12 32.66 -0.20
CA ARG A 195 -7.66 32.40 1.17
C ARG A 195 -7.85 30.93 1.57
N SER A 196 -8.97 30.32 1.22
CA SER A 196 -9.18 28.89 1.49
C SER A 196 -8.18 27.99 0.80
N TYR A 197 -7.75 28.36 -0.40
CA TYR A 197 -6.81 27.54 -1.16
C TYR A 197 -5.37 27.74 -0.73
N LEU A 198 -4.96 28.98 -0.44
CA LEU A 198 -3.58 29.28 -0.02
C LEU A 198 -3.33 28.99 1.46
N TYR A 199 -4.29 29.29 2.33
CA TYR A 199 -4.12 29.26 3.80
C TYR A 199 -4.96 28.18 4.49
N ALA A 200 -5.66 27.32 3.74
CA ALA A 200 -6.57 26.30 4.27
C ALA A 200 -7.71 26.88 5.15
N GLU A 201 -8.09 28.13 4.93
CA GLU A 201 -9.22 28.77 5.62
C GLU A 201 -10.57 28.19 5.14
N PRO A 202 -11.61 28.13 6.00
CA PRO A 202 -12.95 27.74 5.55
C PRO A 202 -13.52 28.75 4.55
N ALA A 203 -14.12 28.28 3.46
CA ALA A 203 -14.81 29.13 2.48
C ALA A 203 -16.09 28.51 1.94
N THR A 204 -16.93 29.38 1.37
CA THR A 204 -18.12 29.01 0.61
C THR A 204 -17.95 29.37 -0.87
N GLY A 205 -18.72 28.73 -1.76
CA GLY A 205 -18.69 29.03 -3.20
C GLY A 205 -17.78 28.13 -4.06
N MET A 206 -17.46 26.92 -3.60
CA MET A 206 -16.81 25.92 -4.44
C MET A 206 -17.68 25.58 -5.66
N VAL A 207 -17.07 25.30 -6.81
CA VAL A 207 -17.79 25.06 -8.07
C VAL A 207 -17.83 23.58 -8.41
N ALA A 208 -18.93 23.14 -9.01
CA ALA A 208 -19.03 21.80 -9.58
C ALA A 208 -18.22 21.73 -10.88
N ALA A 209 -17.07 21.05 -10.86
CA ALA A 209 -16.16 20.98 -12.00
C ALA A 209 -15.42 19.64 -12.07
N PRO A 210 -15.11 19.13 -13.29
CA PRO A 210 -14.20 18.00 -13.43
C PRO A 210 -12.82 18.37 -12.92
N VAL A 211 -12.26 17.50 -12.11
CA VAL A 211 -11.02 17.76 -11.35
C VAL A 211 -9.77 17.31 -12.11
N GLY A 212 -9.97 16.52 -13.16
CA GLY A 212 -8.91 15.88 -13.92
C GLY A 212 -8.09 14.93 -13.06
N GLN A 213 -6.85 14.71 -13.48
CA GLN A 213 -5.96 13.74 -12.86
C GLN A 213 -5.26 14.21 -11.57
N PHE A 214 -5.37 15.49 -11.20
CA PHE A 214 -4.44 16.13 -10.25
C PHE A 214 -4.95 16.29 -8.81
N LEU A 215 -6.27 16.22 -8.58
CA LEU A 215 -6.87 16.18 -7.22
C LEU A 215 -7.86 15.00 -7.14
N PRO A 216 -7.36 13.76 -7.01
CA PRO A 216 -8.22 12.58 -6.94
C PRO A 216 -9.23 12.65 -5.78
N SER A 217 -8.85 13.25 -4.65
CA SER A 217 -9.70 13.39 -3.45
C SER A 217 -10.92 14.29 -3.65
N GLN A 218 -10.89 15.21 -4.62
CA GLN A 218 -12.00 16.13 -4.91
C GLN A 218 -12.83 15.69 -6.13
N ALA A 219 -12.49 14.55 -6.77
CA ALA A 219 -13.16 14.04 -7.97
C ALA A 219 -14.65 13.68 -7.78
N GLY A 220 -15.18 13.84 -6.56
CA GLY A 220 -16.52 13.44 -6.17
C GLY A 220 -16.67 11.92 -6.17
N GLY A 221 -17.92 11.49 -6.00
CA GLY A 221 -18.25 10.07 -5.87
C GLY A 221 -18.60 9.68 -4.45
N ALA A 222 -18.67 8.37 -4.22
CA ALA A 222 -19.20 7.82 -2.98
C ALA A 222 -18.31 8.18 -1.79
N ASN A 223 -18.92 8.64 -0.69
CA ASN A 223 -18.25 9.07 0.54
C ASN A 223 -17.35 10.32 0.42
N SER A 224 -17.41 11.08 -0.68
CA SER A 224 -16.69 12.37 -0.82
C SER A 224 -17.33 13.54 -0.05
N SER A 225 -18.44 13.29 0.66
CA SER A 225 -19.08 14.22 1.60
C SER A 225 -19.80 13.43 2.69
N PRO A 226 -20.44 14.08 3.69
CA PRO A 226 -21.29 13.38 4.66
C PRO A 226 -22.48 12.58 4.05
N GLY A 227 -22.72 12.67 2.73
CA GLY A 227 -23.68 11.85 1.97
C GLY A 227 -23.04 10.70 1.16
N PHE A 228 -23.88 9.87 0.52
CA PHE A 228 -23.49 8.67 -0.26
C PHE A 228 -22.78 8.98 -1.57
N GLY A 229 -22.76 10.25 -1.94
CA GLY A 229 -22.10 10.77 -3.11
C GLY A 229 -22.01 12.28 -2.97
N ALA A 230 -20.91 12.88 -3.41
CA ALA A 230 -20.89 14.31 -3.71
C ALA A 230 -20.47 14.51 -5.15
N ASN A 231 -21.03 15.55 -5.77
CA ASN A 231 -20.46 16.09 -6.99
C ASN A 231 -19.05 16.58 -6.68
N ALA A 232 -18.15 16.47 -7.65
CA ALA A 232 -16.84 17.07 -7.55
C ALA A 232 -17.00 18.58 -7.27
N GLN A 233 -16.54 19.03 -6.09
CA GLN A 233 -16.49 20.45 -5.75
C GLN A 233 -15.02 20.85 -5.69
N VAL A 234 -14.67 21.84 -6.51
CA VAL A 234 -13.30 22.29 -6.66
C VAL A 234 -13.25 23.78 -6.40
N ASN A 235 -12.15 24.23 -5.81
CA ASN A 235 -11.81 25.63 -5.79
C ASN A 235 -11.28 26.04 -7.18
N PRO A 236 -11.87 27.00 -7.90
CA PRO A 236 -11.40 27.41 -9.23
C PRO A 236 -9.92 27.82 -9.24
N TRP A 237 -9.41 28.42 -8.16
CA TRP A 237 -8.00 28.78 -8.01
C TRP A 237 -7.08 27.56 -8.07
N ALA A 238 -7.55 26.39 -7.60
CA ALA A 238 -6.79 25.15 -7.69
C ALA A 238 -6.51 24.77 -9.13
N TYR A 239 -7.46 24.97 -10.05
CA TYR A 239 -7.28 24.65 -11.46
C TYR A 239 -6.32 25.63 -12.14
N VAL A 240 -6.49 26.93 -11.86
CA VAL A 240 -5.65 27.99 -12.43
C VAL A 240 -4.20 27.85 -11.96
N LEU A 241 -3.97 27.84 -10.64
CA LEU A 241 -2.61 27.77 -10.09
C LEU A 241 -1.94 26.44 -10.42
N MET A 242 -2.66 25.32 -10.45
CA MET A 242 -2.08 24.05 -10.88
C MET A 242 -1.54 24.09 -12.31
N LEU A 243 -2.30 24.65 -13.26
CA LEU A 243 -1.85 24.71 -14.66
C LEU A 243 -0.75 25.74 -14.86
N GLU A 244 -0.82 26.87 -14.16
CA GLU A 244 0.30 27.83 -14.11
C GLU A 244 1.57 27.17 -13.54
N GLY A 245 1.42 26.25 -12.60
CA GLY A 245 2.53 25.50 -12.00
C GLY A 245 3.10 24.41 -12.91
N ALA A 246 2.24 23.82 -13.74
CA ALA A 246 2.64 22.81 -14.72
C ALA A 246 3.57 23.34 -15.81
N LEU A 247 3.68 24.67 -15.96
CA LEU A 247 4.63 25.33 -16.87
C LEU A 247 6.09 25.27 -16.38
N VAL A 248 6.32 25.04 -15.09
CA VAL A 248 7.67 25.01 -14.50
C VAL A 248 8.48 23.79 -14.98
N PRO A 249 7.95 22.55 -14.97
CA PRO A 249 8.64 21.42 -15.61
C PRO A 249 8.40 21.45 -17.14
N SER A 250 9.44 21.77 -17.91
CA SER A 250 9.36 21.82 -19.37
C SER A 250 10.05 20.60 -20.01
N ALA A 251 9.43 20.03 -21.04
CA ALA A 251 9.99 18.90 -21.77
C ALA A 251 11.03 19.37 -22.81
N THR A 252 12.00 18.52 -23.13
CA THR A 252 13.02 18.83 -24.16
C THR A 252 13.28 17.62 -25.05
N ALA A 253 13.50 17.88 -26.35
CA ALA A 253 13.97 16.87 -27.30
C ALA A 253 15.47 16.60 -27.10
N THR A 254 15.84 15.35 -26.85
CA THR A 254 17.24 14.96 -26.65
C THR A 254 17.72 13.99 -27.74
N ARG A 255 18.95 14.19 -28.22
CA ARG A 255 19.67 13.19 -29.05
C ARG A 255 20.65 12.43 -28.16
N ARG A 256 20.53 11.11 -28.08
CA ARG A 256 21.56 10.26 -27.46
C ARG A 256 22.76 10.17 -28.40
N LEU A 257 23.84 10.88 -28.08
CA LEU A 257 25.09 10.83 -28.85
C LEU A 257 25.79 9.46 -28.79
N GLU A 258 25.46 8.60 -27.82
CA GLU A 258 26.10 7.28 -27.60
C GLU A 258 25.30 6.07 -28.11
N SER A 259 24.07 6.26 -28.60
CA SER A 259 23.27 5.16 -29.15
C SER A 259 22.57 5.60 -30.42
N SER A 260 22.70 4.83 -31.50
CA SER A 260 22.05 5.00 -32.80
C SER A 260 20.53 4.78 -32.78
N ARG A 261 19.84 5.24 -31.73
CA ARG A 261 18.37 5.29 -31.65
C ARG A 261 17.89 6.73 -31.90
N GLY A 262 16.70 6.86 -32.50
CA GLY A 262 16.00 8.12 -32.77
C GLY A 262 15.84 9.02 -31.54
N GLY A 263 15.53 10.30 -31.77
CA GLY A 263 15.43 11.31 -30.72
C GLY A 263 14.41 10.94 -29.63
N THR A 264 14.82 11.02 -28.37
CA THR A 264 13.98 10.71 -27.21
C THR A 264 13.50 11.98 -26.52
N MET A 265 12.30 11.98 -25.95
CA MET A 265 11.83 13.06 -25.08
C MET A 265 12.43 12.87 -23.68
N ALA A 266 12.94 13.96 -23.10
CA ALA A 266 13.30 14.02 -21.69
C ALA A 266 12.34 14.99 -20.99
N PHE A 267 11.80 14.56 -19.86
CA PHE A 267 10.99 15.41 -18.99
C PHE A 267 11.60 15.39 -17.58
N PRO A 268 11.69 16.54 -16.89
CA PRO A 268 12.35 16.63 -15.60
C PRO A 268 11.82 15.62 -14.59
N PHE A 269 12.72 14.80 -14.04
CA PHE A 269 12.41 13.79 -13.04
C PHE A 269 11.30 12.79 -13.42
N ALA A 270 11.04 12.61 -14.71
CA ALA A 270 10.16 11.56 -15.21
C ALA A 270 10.94 10.34 -15.68
N VAL A 271 10.46 9.18 -15.30
CA VAL A 271 11.07 7.88 -15.64
C VAL A 271 9.97 6.86 -15.91
N ARG A 272 10.28 5.79 -16.64
CA ARG A 272 9.28 4.75 -16.90
C ARG A 272 8.76 4.15 -15.61
N SER A 273 7.47 3.80 -15.61
CA SER A 273 6.85 3.17 -14.46
C SER A 273 7.54 1.85 -14.10
N ALA A 274 7.86 1.70 -12.82
CA ALA A 274 8.39 0.48 -12.26
C ALA A 274 7.23 -0.31 -11.64
N THR A 275 7.13 -1.60 -11.97
CA THR A 275 6.09 -2.50 -11.42
C THR A 275 6.36 -2.94 -9.97
N VAL A 276 7.07 -2.11 -9.19
CA VAL A 276 7.56 -2.43 -7.84
C VAL A 276 7.54 -1.21 -6.90
N GLY A 277 7.45 -1.48 -5.60
CA GLY A 277 7.56 -0.47 -4.53
C GLY A 277 6.25 0.21 -4.09
N TYR A 278 5.09 -0.27 -4.53
CA TYR A 278 3.75 0.17 -4.06
C TYR A 278 2.68 -0.92 -4.33
N ALA A 279 1.55 -0.85 -3.60
CA ALA A 279 0.57 -1.93 -3.51
C ALA A 279 -0.29 -2.18 -4.77
N SER A 280 -0.41 -1.21 -5.67
CA SER A 280 -1.21 -1.31 -6.92
C SER A 280 -0.37 -1.49 -8.19
N ALA A 281 0.90 -1.86 -8.05
CA ALA A 281 1.81 -1.97 -9.20
C ALA A 281 1.35 -3.06 -10.18
N SER A 282 0.90 -2.66 -11.36
CA SER A 282 0.49 -3.55 -12.46
C SER A 282 1.35 -3.31 -13.71
N PRO A 283 1.53 -4.33 -14.58
CA PRO A 283 2.20 -4.16 -15.87
C PRO A 283 1.34 -3.46 -16.95
N GLU A 284 0.16 -2.92 -16.59
CA GLU A 284 -0.75 -2.26 -17.53
C GLU A 284 -0.15 -0.95 -18.09
N GLU A 285 -0.78 -0.39 -19.13
CA GLU A 285 -0.34 0.84 -19.84
C GLU A 285 -0.44 2.10 -18.96
N ASN A 286 0.35 2.17 -17.90
CA ASN A 286 0.49 3.35 -17.05
C ASN A 286 1.43 4.36 -17.73
N ARG A 287 1.17 5.67 -17.55
CA ARG A 287 2.12 6.70 -17.99
C ARG A 287 3.39 6.65 -17.14
N ASP A 288 4.45 7.29 -17.63
CA ASP A 288 5.70 7.43 -16.91
C ASP A 288 5.49 8.00 -15.49
N GLU A 289 6.27 7.52 -14.53
CA GLU A 289 6.28 8.01 -13.16
C GLU A 289 6.94 9.39 -13.09
N LEU A 290 6.49 10.20 -12.14
CA LEU A 290 7.03 11.52 -11.86
C LEU A 290 7.56 11.60 -10.43
N TRP A 291 8.77 12.13 -10.25
CA TRP A 291 9.42 12.27 -8.95
C TRP A 291 9.66 13.74 -8.64
N LEU A 292 8.83 14.33 -7.79
CA LEU A 292 8.85 15.77 -7.54
C LEU A 292 9.76 16.13 -6.37
N PRO A 293 10.76 17.02 -6.55
CA PRO A 293 11.73 17.35 -5.53
C PRO A 293 11.11 18.21 -4.40
N LEU A 294 11.51 17.92 -3.17
CA LEU A 294 11.18 18.68 -1.97
C LEU A 294 12.48 19.17 -1.34
N TRP A 295 12.68 20.47 -1.33
CA TRP A 295 13.84 21.13 -0.74
C TRP A 295 13.44 21.93 0.51
N SER A 296 14.35 22.00 1.48
CA SER A 296 14.11 22.65 2.78
C SER A 296 14.74 24.04 2.90
N ALA A 297 15.75 24.37 2.08
CA ALA A 297 16.38 25.67 2.08
C ALA A 297 15.67 26.62 1.10
N PRO A 298 15.43 27.91 1.44
CA PRO A 298 14.82 28.86 0.52
C PRO A 298 15.54 28.90 -0.84
N ALA A 299 14.78 28.74 -1.93
CA ALA A 299 15.28 28.78 -3.29
C ALA A 299 14.49 29.79 -4.14
N THR A 300 15.17 30.64 -4.88
CA THR A 300 14.56 31.58 -5.83
C THR A 300 13.92 30.83 -7.00
N PHE A 301 12.97 31.46 -7.69
CA PHE A 301 12.37 30.85 -8.89
C PHE A 301 13.43 30.50 -9.95
N ARG A 302 14.49 31.30 -10.10
CA ARG A 302 15.59 31.03 -11.03
C ARG A 302 16.33 29.72 -10.69
N GLU A 303 16.57 29.45 -9.41
CA GLU A 303 17.20 28.20 -8.96
C GLU A 303 16.28 27.01 -9.14
N VAL A 304 14.99 27.15 -8.83
CA VAL A 304 13.98 26.11 -9.07
C VAL A 304 13.87 25.78 -10.56
N ARG A 305 13.83 26.80 -11.43
CA ARG A 305 13.82 26.60 -12.88
C ARG A 305 15.08 25.87 -13.35
N HIS A 306 16.25 26.18 -12.78
CA HIS A 306 17.48 25.46 -13.09
C HIS A 306 17.43 24.00 -12.63
N LEU A 307 16.90 23.73 -11.43
CA LEU A 307 16.70 22.37 -10.91
C LEU A 307 15.84 21.52 -11.86
N PHE A 308 14.70 22.05 -12.31
CA PHE A 308 13.83 21.35 -13.27
C PHE A 308 14.49 21.23 -14.65
N ALA A 309 15.16 22.27 -15.15
CA ALA A 309 15.86 22.19 -16.44
C ALA A 309 16.97 21.14 -16.46
N GLU A 310 17.66 20.93 -15.34
CA GLU A 310 18.67 19.87 -15.22
C GLU A 310 18.05 18.48 -15.07
N GLY A 311 17.01 18.33 -14.22
CA GLY A 311 16.25 17.10 -14.05
C GLY A 311 17.08 15.84 -13.77
N ARG A 312 18.26 15.97 -13.15
CA ARG A 312 19.28 14.91 -13.11
C ARG A 312 18.89 13.81 -12.11
N ALA A 313 18.89 12.57 -12.59
CA ALA A 313 18.85 11.38 -11.75
C ALA A 313 19.78 10.32 -12.35
N LYS A 314 20.98 10.17 -11.78
CA LYS A 314 22.01 9.27 -12.29
C LYS A 314 22.29 8.13 -11.33
N VAL A 315 22.30 6.90 -11.83
CA VAL A 315 22.68 5.72 -11.06
C VAL A 315 24.14 5.35 -11.28
N PRO A 316 24.86 4.96 -10.21
CA PRO A 316 26.22 4.45 -10.33
C PRO A 316 26.20 3.06 -10.99
N SER A 317 27.20 2.82 -11.84
CA SER A 317 27.44 1.54 -12.50
C SER A 317 28.92 1.24 -12.45
N ARG A 318 29.31 0.06 -11.96
CA ARG A 318 30.71 -0.36 -11.90
C ARG A 318 30.99 -1.36 -13.03
N ARG A 319 31.89 -1.01 -13.95
CA ARG A 319 32.39 -1.91 -15.01
C ARG A 319 33.90 -1.97 -14.95
N ALA A 320 34.45 -3.18 -14.89
CA ALA A 320 35.90 -3.41 -14.92
C ALA A 320 36.73 -2.55 -13.93
N GLY A 321 36.17 -2.26 -12.75
CA GLY A 321 36.83 -1.47 -11.70
C GLY A 321 36.65 0.05 -11.81
N GLN A 322 36.08 0.57 -12.89
CA GLN A 322 35.72 1.99 -13.02
C GLN A 322 34.27 2.23 -12.59
N VAL A 323 34.05 3.32 -11.86
CA VAL A 323 32.70 3.80 -11.49
C VAL A 323 32.28 4.83 -12.53
N ASP A 324 31.23 4.50 -13.25
CA ASP A 324 30.56 5.38 -14.20
C ASP A 324 29.14 5.71 -13.68
N ARG A 325 28.49 6.72 -14.27
CA ARG A 325 27.13 7.13 -13.93
C ARG A 325 26.28 7.22 -15.19
N ARG A 326 25.18 6.47 -15.22
CA ARG A 326 24.18 6.50 -16.31
C ARG A 326 22.89 7.14 -15.84
N GLU A 327 22.10 7.67 -16.76
CA GLU A 327 20.76 8.17 -16.45
C GLU A 327 19.86 7.05 -15.92
N ALA A 328 19.00 7.40 -14.97
CA ALA A 328 17.92 6.55 -14.49
C ALA A 328 16.87 6.37 -15.59
N VAL A 329 16.40 5.14 -15.80
CA VAL A 329 15.45 4.83 -16.89
C VAL A 329 14.07 4.40 -16.41
N ASP A 330 13.90 4.18 -15.10
CA ASP A 330 12.65 3.79 -14.44
C ASP A 330 12.69 4.10 -12.95
N GLY A 331 11.56 3.91 -12.26
CA GLY A 331 11.41 4.19 -10.83
C GLY A 331 12.39 3.43 -9.92
N LEU A 332 12.85 2.23 -10.29
CA LEU A 332 13.86 1.50 -9.51
C LEU A 332 15.22 2.17 -9.61
N ASP A 333 15.62 2.59 -10.81
CA ASP A 333 16.85 3.36 -10.97
C ASP A 333 16.74 4.73 -10.29
N PHE A 334 15.57 5.38 -10.31
CA PHE A 334 15.39 6.65 -9.62
C PHE A 334 15.59 6.50 -8.10
N ALA A 335 14.99 5.47 -7.49
CA ALA A 335 15.22 5.15 -6.06
C ALA A 335 16.70 4.90 -5.75
N ARG A 336 17.42 4.19 -6.63
CA ARG A 336 18.87 3.98 -6.49
C ARG A 336 19.65 5.29 -6.62
N ALA A 337 19.26 6.17 -7.54
CA ALA A 337 19.90 7.48 -7.70
C ALA A 337 19.69 8.36 -6.47
N ILE A 338 18.51 8.33 -5.84
CA ILE A 338 18.28 9.00 -4.55
C ILE A 338 19.23 8.47 -3.48
N ALA A 339 19.28 7.14 -3.33
CA ALA A 339 20.06 6.47 -2.29
C ALA A 339 21.59 6.62 -2.45
N SER A 340 22.08 6.86 -3.68
CA SER A 340 23.51 7.04 -3.98
C SER A 340 23.93 8.50 -4.20
N LEU A 341 23.10 9.47 -3.81
CA LEU A 341 23.32 10.90 -4.09
C LEU A 341 23.61 11.18 -5.60
N GLY A 342 22.86 10.50 -6.44
CA GLY A 342 22.82 10.62 -7.90
C GLY A 342 21.88 11.71 -8.41
N VAL A 343 21.20 12.41 -7.52
CA VAL A 343 20.26 13.51 -7.76
C VAL A 343 20.90 14.88 -7.46
N ASN A 344 20.23 15.97 -7.83
CA ASN A 344 20.68 17.33 -7.55
C ASN A 344 20.91 17.60 -6.04
N ARG A 345 21.98 18.32 -5.72
CA ARG A 345 22.28 18.77 -4.35
C ARG A 345 21.23 19.78 -3.88
N GLY A 346 20.92 19.78 -2.59
CA GLY A 346 19.94 20.70 -1.98
C GLY A 346 18.50 20.17 -1.97
N VAL A 347 18.21 19.07 -2.67
CA VAL A 347 16.92 18.36 -2.54
C VAL A 347 16.97 17.46 -1.30
N ALA A 348 15.98 17.59 -0.42
CA ALA A 348 15.88 16.83 0.82
C ALA A 348 15.10 15.52 0.65
N SER A 349 14.06 15.52 -0.19
CA SER A 349 13.29 14.32 -0.52
C SER A 349 12.60 14.45 -1.87
N PHE A 350 11.99 13.37 -2.36
CA PHE A 350 11.14 13.35 -3.55
C PHE A 350 9.77 12.75 -3.22
N SER A 351 8.69 13.32 -3.73
CA SER A 351 7.37 12.66 -3.76
C SER A 351 7.22 11.92 -5.09
N ARG A 352 7.03 10.60 -5.02
CA ARG A 352 6.84 9.72 -6.19
C ARG A 352 5.37 9.70 -6.58
N TYR A 353 5.07 9.88 -7.86
CA TYR A 353 3.72 9.82 -8.42
C TYR A 353 3.64 8.81 -9.56
N GLY A 354 2.59 7.99 -9.55
CA GLY A 354 2.22 7.13 -10.67
C GLY A 354 0.89 7.58 -11.27
N PHE A 355 0.77 7.51 -12.59
CA PHE A 355 -0.47 7.85 -13.29
C PHE A 355 -1.25 6.57 -13.61
N GLN A 356 -2.32 6.32 -12.87
CA GLN A 356 -3.11 5.09 -12.95
C GLN A 356 -4.44 5.35 -13.67
N GLN A 357 -4.86 4.41 -14.52
CA GLN A 357 -6.08 4.51 -15.31
C GLN A 357 -7.31 4.15 -14.47
N ARG A 358 -8.37 4.98 -14.48
CA ARG A 358 -9.60 4.74 -13.70
C ARG A 358 -10.72 4.09 -14.50
N ASN A 359 -11.12 4.73 -15.60
CA ASN A 359 -12.29 4.37 -16.42
C ASN A 359 -12.07 4.80 -17.87
N GLY A 360 -11.69 3.88 -18.76
CA GLY A 360 -11.26 4.26 -20.10
C GLY A 360 -10.05 5.21 -20.04
N LEU A 361 -9.95 6.22 -20.91
CA LEU A 361 -8.75 7.06 -21.06
C LEU A 361 -8.51 8.12 -19.95
N ALA A 362 -9.19 8.06 -18.80
CA ALA A 362 -9.03 9.01 -17.70
C ALA A 362 -8.04 8.49 -16.63
N TYR A 363 -7.10 9.35 -16.23
CA TYR A 363 -6.01 8.98 -15.31
C TYR A 363 -6.12 9.70 -13.96
N PHE A 364 -5.47 9.15 -12.94
CA PHE A 364 -5.19 9.83 -11.68
C PHE A 364 -3.70 9.81 -11.36
N ALA A 365 -3.18 10.96 -10.95
CA ALA A 365 -1.87 11.06 -10.32
C ALA A 365 -1.98 10.60 -8.87
N VAL A 366 -1.49 9.40 -8.60
CA VAL A 366 -1.53 8.77 -7.27
C VAL A 366 -0.16 8.91 -6.61
N PRO A 367 -0.06 9.48 -5.39
CA PRO A 367 1.19 9.48 -4.65
C PRO A 367 1.55 8.03 -4.26
N LEU A 368 2.77 7.62 -4.60
CA LEU A 368 3.34 6.30 -4.36
C LEU A 368 4.34 6.30 -3.19
N GLY A 369 4.37 7.39 -2.43
CA GLY A 369 5.20 7.58 -1.25
C GLY A 369 6.32 8.60 -1.42
N ARG A 370 6.87 9.03 -0.28
CA ARG A 370 7.98 9.98 -0.18
C ARG A 370 9.31 9.27 0.01
N TRP A 371 10.35 9.81 -0.60
CA TRP A 371 11.69 9.24 -0.64
C TRP A 371 12.73 10.25 -0.18
N GLU A 372 13.32 10.01 0.99
CA GLU A 372 14.36 10.87 1.54
C GLU A 372 15.67 10.74 0.78
N VAL A 373 16.29 11.87 0.47
CA VAL A 373 17.63 11.91 -0.13
C VAL A 373 18.64 11.68 0.99
N ARG A 374 19.14 10.44 1.07
CA ARG A 374 20.19 10.03 1.98
C ARG A 374 21.22 9.18 1.25
N GLN A 375 22.47 9.27 1.67
CA GLN A 375 23.48 8.30 1.23
C GLN A 375 23.25 6.98 1.97
N SER A 376 22.95 5.92 1.22
CA SER A 376 22.91 4.55 1.73
C SER A 376 24.18 3.82 1.31
N LYS A 377 24.92 3.32 2.32
CA LYS A 377 26.12 2.51 2.07
C LYS A 377 25.77 1.19 1.40
N GLY A 378 24.64 0.60 1.77
CA GLY A 378 24.13 -0.61 1.15
C GLY A 378 23.75 -0.41 -0.31
N ALA A 379 23.07 0.69 -0.65
CA ALA A 379 22.68 0.98 -2.03
C ALA A 379 23.88 1.24 -2.96
N ASP A 380 24.98 1.80 -2.46
CA ASP A 380 26.22 2.00 -3.22
C ASP A 380 26.80 0.65 -3.75
N LEU A 381 26.58 -0.45 -3.03
CA LEU A 381 26.99 -1.80 -3.46
C LEU A 381 26.27 -2.25 -4.74
N LEU A 382 25.05 -1.75 -4.98
CA LEU A 382 24.26 -2.09 -6.16
C LEU A 382 24.93 -1.66 -7.47
N ALA A 383 25.89 -0.73 -7.43
CA ALA A 383 26.71 -0.36 -8.57
C ALA A 383 27.46 -1.56 -9.17
N GLU A 384 27.88 -2.54 -8.34
CA GLU A 384 28.58 -3.75 -8.79
C GLU A 384 27.71 -4.67 -9.65
N ILE A 385 26.41 -4.73 -9.35
CA ILE A 385 25.47 -5.60 -10.05
C ILE A 385 24.76 -4.90 -11.21
N ASP A 386 24.83 -3.57 -11.32
CA ASP A 386 24.09 -2.78 -12.32
C ASP A 386 24.21 -3.31 -13.77
N PRO A 387 25.42 -3.64 -14.30
CA PRO A 387 25.53 -4.14 -15.67
C PRO A 387 24.88 -5.53 -15.87
N TRP A 388 24.83 -6.34 -14.81
CA TRP A 388 24.14 -7.63 -14.84
C TRP A 388 22.63 -7.45 -14.70
N LEU A 389 22.19 -6.59 -13.76
CA LEU A 389 20.79 -6.24 -13.54
C LEU A 389 20.15 -5.64 -14.80
N ALA A 390 20.83 -4.73 -15.50
CA ALA A 390 20.34 -4.16 -16.75
C ALA A 390 20.09 -5.23 -17.83
N ARG A 391 20.96 -6.25 -17.93
CA ARG A 391 20.77 -7.38 -18.87
C ARG A 391 19.64 -8.30 -18.43
N LEU A 392 19.51 -8.56 -17.13
CA LEU A 392 18.40 -9.32 -16.56
C LEU A 392 17.05 -8.67 -16.89
N ARG A 393 16.92 -7.37 -16.60
CA ARG A 393 15.71 -6.60 -16.84
C ARG A 393 15.39 -6.49 -18.32
N GLY A 394 16.41 -6.35 -19.17
CA GLY A 394 16.26 -6.42 -20.63
C GLY A 394 15.75 -7.78 -21.12
N TYR A 395 16.24 -8.89 -20.54
CA TYR A 395 15.76 -10.23 -20.87
C TYR A 395 14.31 -10.44 -20.43
N VAL A 396 13.95 -10.07 -19.20
CA VAL A 396 12.56 -10.17 -18.70
C VAL A 396 11.62 -9.27 -19.52
N GLY A 397 12.02 -8.02 -19.77
CA GLY A 397 11.24 -7.07 -20.57
C GLY A 397 11.06 -7.48 -22.04
N SER A 398 11.88 -8.39 -22.57
CA SER A 398 11.68 -8.94 -23.92
C SER A 398 10.51 -9.93 -24.04
N GLY A 399 9.91 -10.33 -22.91
CA GLY A 399 8.84 -11.33 -22.86
C GLY A 399 9.30 -12.78 -23.09
N LYS A 400 10.60 -13.01 -23.32
CA LYS A 400 11.18 -14.35 -23.56
C LYS A 400 11.55 -15.10 -22.28
N ALA A 401 11.53 -14.44 -21.13
CA ALA A 401 11.91 -15.06 -19.87
C ALA A 401 10.79 -15.99 -19.33
N PRO A 402 11.13 -17.17 -18.78
CA PRO A 402 10.16 -17.99 -18.05
C PRO A 402 9.49 -17.22 -16.89
N SER A 403 8.26 -17.59 -16.56
CA SER A 403 7.51 -16.94 -15.47
C SER A 403 8.22 -16.99 -14.12
N SER A 404 8.95 -18.07 -13.82
CA SER A 404 9.76 -18.19 -12.61
C SER A 404 10.89 -17.16 -12.54
N VAL A 405 11.57 -16.89 -13.66
CA VAL A 405 12.63 -15.87 -13.75
C VAL A 405 12.03 -14.47 -13.61
N ALA A 406 10.88 -14.22 -14.24
CA ALA A 406 10.17 -12.95 -14.11
C ALA A 406 9.72 -12.70 -12.65
N SER A 407 9.17 -13.71 -11.97
CA SER A 407 8.77 -13.61 -10.56
C SER A 407 9.95 -13.40 -9.62
N ALA A 408 11.04 -14.14 -9.78
CA ALA A 408 12.26 -13.95 -8.99
C ALA A 408 12.88 -12.57 -9.24
N THR A 409 12.83 -12.06 -10.46
CA THR A 409 13.30 -10.70 -10.81
C THR A 409 12.46 -9.64 -10.09
N ARG A 410 11.13 -9.77 -10.04
CA ARG A 410 10.28 -8.85 -9.28
C ARG A 410 10.60 -8.85 -7.79
N ARG A 411 10.87 -10.04 -7.20
CA ARG A 411 11.32 -10.14 -5.80
C ARG A 411 12.64 -9.40 -5.58
N LEU A 412 13.60 -9.56 -6.49
CA LEU A 412 14.86 -8.82 -6.46
C LEU A 412 14.66 -7.31 -6.58
N GLU A 413 13.82 -6.86 -7.52
CA GLU A 413 13.52 -5.44 -7.70
C GLU A 413 12.86 -4.83 -6.44
N ASN A 414 11.95 -5.55 -5.78
CA ASN A 414 11.38 -5.14 -4.49
C ASN A 414 12.42 -5.08 -3.38
N ALA A 415 13.31 -6.08 -3.27
CA ALA A 415 14.39 -6.07 -2.28
C ALA A 415 15.35 -4.89 -2.49
N ILE A 416 15.69 -4.56 -3.75
CA ILE A 416 16.51 -3.40 -4.09
C ILE A 416 15.79 -2.10 -3.72
N MET A 417 14.50 -1.99 -4.04
CA MET A 417 13.68 -0.82 -3.71
C MET A 417 13.67 -0.57 -2.20
N GLU A 418 13.53 -1.64 -1.41
CA GLU A 418 13.54 -1.58 0.05
C GLU A 418 14.92 -1.25 0.62
N ALA A 419 16.00 -1.80 0.06
CA ALA A 419 17.37 -1.45 0.42
C ALA A 419 17.73 0.02 0.09
N CYS A 420 17.14 0.59 -0.97
CA CYS A 420 17.27 2.03 -1.25
C CYS A 420 16.49 2.88 -0.25
N ARG A 421 15.42 2.32 0.33
CA ARG A 421 14.58 3.01 1.32
C ARG A 421 15.18 2.92 2.72
N ARG A 422 15.70 1.78 3.15
CA ARG A 422 16.29 1.55 4.48
C ARG A 422 17.72 1.04 4.37
N ASP A 423 18.66 1.79 4.94
CA ASP A 423 20.08 1.45 4.98
C ASP A 423 20.38 0.52 6.18
N GLU A 424 19.87 -0.70 6.12
CA GLU A 424 19.94 -1.71 7.18
C GLU A 424 20.65 -2.99 6.65
N PRO A 425 21.46 -3.68 7.47
CA PRO A 425 22.11 -4.94 7.07
C PRO A 425 21.13 -5.99 6.53
N GLU A 426 19.93 -6.06 7.11
CA GLU A 426 18.88 -7.00 6.76
C GLU A 426 18.35 -6.78 5.34
N THR A 427 18.20 -5.52 4.90
CA THR A 427 17.69 -5.23 3.54
C THR A 427 18.71 -5.62 2.46
N ILE A 428 20.01 -5.45 2.74
CA ILE A 428 21.09 -5.90 1.85
C ILE A 428 21.20 -7.42 1.82
N LEU A 429 20.95 -8.09 2.96
CA LEU A 429 20.89 -9.54 3.04
C LEU A 429 19.76 -10.10 2.19
N GLU A 430 18.58 -9.47 2.22
CA GLU A 430 17.45 -9.83 1.34
C GLU A 430 17.78 -9.63 -0.14
N VAL A 431 18.54 -8.58 -0.51
CA VAL A 431 19.04 -8.42 -1.89
C VAL A 431 19.96 -9.58 -2.29
N LEU A 432 20.89 -10.01 -1.42
CA LEU A 432 21.76 -11.18 -1.67
C LEU A 432 20.94 -12.47 -1.85
N ILE A 433 19.97 -12.70 -0.98
CA ILE A 433 19.05 -13.85 -1.07
C ILE A 433 18.32 -13.83 -2.41
N ALA A 434 17.69 -12.70 -2.76
CA ALA A 434 16.94 -12.56 -4.00
C ALA A 434 17.83 -12.71 -5.25
N LEU A 435 19.06 -12.19 -5.23
CA LEU A 435 20.05 -12.41 -6.29
C LEU A 435 20.34 -13.91 -6.48
N SER A 436 20.50 -14.66 -5.39
CA SER A 436 20.79 -16.09 -5.43
C SER A 436 19.60 -16.93 -5.93
N GLU A 437 18.38 -16.46 -5.67
CA GLU A 437 17.14 -17.04 -6.19
C GLU A 437 17.03 -16.82 -7.71
N VAL A 438 17.30 -15.60 -8.19
CA VAL A 438 17.34 -15.29 -9.62
C VAL A 438 18.41 -16.12 -10.34
N GLU A 439 19.63 -16.18 -9.81
CA GLU A 439 20.67 -17.05 -10.39
C GLU A 439 20.24 -18.52 -10.39
N GLY A 440 19.60 -18.99 -9.31
CA GLY A 440 19.07 -20.35 -9.21
C GLY A 440 18.03 -20.68 -10.26
N THR A 441 17.06 -19.80 -10.47
CA THR A 441 16.01 -19.99 -11.47
C THR A 441 16.56 -19.96 -12.89
N ILE A 442 17.50 -19.05 -13.21
CA ILE A 442 18.18 -19.03 -14.52
C ILE A 442 19.00 -20.31 -14.73
N GLY A 443 19.73 -20.76 -13.70
CA GLY A 443 20.55 -21.96 -13.78
C GLY A 443 19.77 -23.25 -14.08
N ARG A 444 18.47 -23.27 -13.76
CA ARG A 444 17.57 -24.40 -14.07
C ARG A 444 16.80 -24.22 -15.37
N ALA A 445 16.77 -23.01 -15.92
CA ALA A 445 16.13 -22.77 -17.20
C ALA A 445 16.84 -23.55 -18.31
N LYS A 446 16.05 -24.04 -19.26
CA LYS A 446 16.54 -24.77 -20.45
C LYS A 446 17.45 -23.86 -21.30
N GLU A 447 17.06 -22.59 -21.42
CA GLU A 447 17.84 -21.55 -22.07
C GLU A 447 18.45 -20.64 -21.00
N ARG A 448 19.76 -20.39 -21.10
CA ARG A 448 20.52 -19.58 -20.15
C ARG A 448 21.16 -18.38 -20.87
N PRO A 449 20.37 -17.36 -21.25
CA PRO A 449 20.85 -16.25 -22.08
C PRO A 449 21.76 -15.28 -21.32
N LEU A 450 21.78 -15.35 -19.99
CA LEU A 450 22.62 -14.54 -19.12
C LEU A 450 23.72 -15.41 -18.53
N ASN A 451 24.94 -14.87 -18.45
CA ASN A 451 25.99 -15.50 -17.64
C ASN A 451 25.60 -15.46 -16.15
N PRO A 452 26.11 -16.39 -15.33
CA PRO A 452 25.93 -16.31 -13.88
C PRO A 452 26.44 -14.97 -13.33
N LEU A 453 25.94 -14.58 -12.17
CA LEU A 453 26.33 -13.34 -11.50
C LEU A 453 27.86 -13.36 -11.30
N PRO A 454 28.57 -12.24 -11.54
CA PRO A 454 29.96 -12.12 -11.16
C PRO A 454 30.14 -12.32 -9.65
N TRP A 455 31.40 -12.44 -9.20
CA TRP A 455 31.67 -12.37 -7.77
C TRP A 455 31.36 -10.97 -7.23
N LEU A 456 30.67 -10.92 -6.09
CA LEU A 456 30.44 -9.70 -5.33
C LEU A 456 31.64 -9.42 -4.41
N SER A 457 32.01 -8.16 -4.23
CA SER A 457 33.17 -7.78 -3.39
C SER A 457 32.96 -8.11 -1.90
N GLU A 458 34.04 -8.04 -1.11
CA GLU A 458 33.97 -8.23 0.34
C GLU A 458 33.07 -7.20 1.05
N ALA A 459 32.85 -6.02 0.46
CA ALA A 459 32.01 -4.98 1.03
C ALA A 459 30.55 -5.43 1.25
N TRP A 460 30.06 -6.38 0.45
CA TRP A 460 28.74 -7.00 0.67
C TRP A 460 28.70 -7.86 1.94
N PHE A 461 29.81 -8.53 2.27
CA PHE A 461 29.93 -9.27 3.53
C PHE A 461 30.01 -8.29 4.70
N GLU A 462 30.86 -7.26 4.61
CA GLU A 462 31.01 -6.26 5.67
C GLU A 462 29.66 -5.60 6.01
N ALA A 463 28.88 -5.22 4.99
CA ALA A 463 27.56 -4.63 5.15
C ALA A 463 26.53 -5.54 5.83
N THR A 464 26.70 -6.86 5.78
CA THR A 464 25.76 -7.85 6.33
C THR A 464 26.27 -8.59 7.56
N SER A 465 27.56 -8.48 7.87
CA SER A 465 28.27 -9.22 8.92
C SER A 465 27.78 -8.96 10.35
N GLY A 466 26.94 -7.95 10.55
CA GLY A 466 26.36 -7.59 11.84
C GLY A 466 25.21 -8.49 12.31
N ASP A 467 24.65 -9.36 11.46
CA ASP A 467 23.56 -10.27 11.84
C ASP A 467 24.01 -11.27 12.94
N PRO A 468 23.43 -11.21 14.15
CA PRO A 468 23.84 -12.04 15.28
C PRO A 468 23.19 -13.43 15.26
N SER A 469 22.40 -13.78 14.24
CA SER A 469 21.68 -15.05 14.18
C SER A 469 22.63 -16.26 14.02
N PRO A 470 22.33 -17.38 14.67
CA PRO A 470 23.01 -18.66 14.41
C PRO A 470 22.94 -19.07 12.93
N GLU A 471 21.82 -18.80 12.26
CA GLU A 471 21.60 -19.04 10.83
C GLU A 471 22.64 -18.33 9.97
N PHE A 472 22.87 -17.03 10.21
CA PHE A 472 23.85 -16.25 9.46
C PHE A 472 25.27 -16.80 9.63
N ARG A 473 25.69 -17.13 10.87
CA ARG A 473 27.02 -17.68 11.14
C ARG A 473 27.23 -19.05 10.49
N LEU A 474 26.23 -19.93 10.57
CA LEU A 474 26.25 -21.23 9.89
C LEU A 474 26.32 -21.06 8.37
N ALA A 475 25.52 -20.15 7.82
CA ALA A 475 25.51 -19.84 6.38
C ALA A 475 26.85 -19.28 5.91
N ALA A 476 27.43 -18.30 6.61
CA ALA A 476 28.71 -17.70 6.29
C ALA A 476 29.85 -18.73 6.35
N SER A 477 29.84 -19.62 7.34
CA SER A 477 30.79 -20.72 7.44
C SER A 477 30.71 -21.66 6.23
N LEU A 478 29.51 -22.06 5.81
CA LEU A 478 29.32 -22.93 4.64
C LEU A 478 29.65 -22.22 3.32
N ALA A 479 29.21 -20.96 3.16
CA ALA A 479 29.47 -20.15 1.98
C ALA A 479 30.97 -19.91 1.77
N SER A 480 31.68 -19.55 2.84
CA SER A 480 33.12 -19.29 2.82
C SER A 480 33.98 -20.53 2.57
N ALA A 481 33.41 -21.73 2.70
CA ALA A 481 34.04 -23.00 2.29
C ALA A 481 33.92 -23.28 0.77
N GLY A 482 33.38 -22.34 -0.03
CA GLY A 482 33.34 -22.44 -1.49
C GLY A 482 32.20 -23.30 -2.04
N ILE A 483 31.00 -23.18 -1.47
CA ILE A 483 29.86 -24.06 -1.78
C ILE A 483 29.09 -23.71 -3.07
N ARG A 484 29.30 -22.52 -3.66
CA ARG A 484 28.50 -22.03 -4.81
C ARG A 484 28.36 -23.03 -5.99
N PRO A 485 29.42 -23.69 -6.50
CA PRO A 485 29.30 -24.71 -7.55
C PRO A 485 28.48 -25.94 -7.14
N ARG A 486 28.29 -26.16 -5.85
CA ARG A 486 27.48 -27.27 -5.32
C ARG A 486 26.02 -26.88 -5.22
N LEU A 487 25.74 -25.62 -4.91
CA LEU A 487 24.40 -25.03 -4.90
C LEU A 487 23.82 -24.89 -6.31
N ARG A 488 24.66 -24.58 -7.31
CA ARG A 488 24.26 -24.18 -8.66
C ARG A 488 25.20 -24.77 -9.70
N PRO A 489 24.72 -25.06 -10.93
CA PRO A 489 25.56 -25.63 -11.99
C PRO A 489 26.47 -24.56 -12.61
N VAL A 490 27.43 -24.05 -11.84
CA VAL A 490 28.38 -22.99 -12.24
C VAL A 490 29.82 -23.48 -12.15
N VAL A 491 30.65 -22.99 -13.07
CA VAL A 491 32.08 -23.33 -13.19
C VAL A 491 32.91 -22.06 -13.37
N ARG A 492 34.16 -22.07 -12.90
CA ARG A 492 35.05 -20.90 -13.00
C ARG A 492 35.51 -20.73 -14.45
N ALA A 493 35.29 -19.53 -15.00
CA ALA A 493 35.66 -19.17 -16.38
C ALA A 493 36.75 -18.07 -16.42
N GLY A 494 37.45 -17.86 -15.30
CA GLY A 494 38.50 -16.84 -15.12
C GLY A 494 38.60 -16.39 -13.66
N GLN A 495 39.50 -15.45 -13.35
CA GLN A 495 39.77 -15.03 -11.96
C GLN A 495 38.54 -14.45 -11.22
N ARG A 496 37.66 -13.72 -11.93
CA ARG A 496 36.44 -13.11 -11.34
C ARG A 496 35.15 -13.45 -12.11
N ARG A 497 35.13 -14.52 -12.91
CA ARG A 497 33.99 -14.84 -13.79
C ARG A 497 33.50 -16.27 -13.59
N TRP A 498 32.19 -16.41 -13.64
CA TRP A 498 31.48 -17.68 -13.65
C TRP A 498 30.90 -17.95 -15.03
N ALA A 499 30.86 -19.22 -15.42
CA ALA A 499 30.11 -19.72 -16.56
C ALA A 499 29.17 -20.84 -16.10
N TRP A 500 28.14 -21.12 -16.88
CA TRP A 500 27.28 -22.26 -16.64
C TRP A 500 28.02 -23.56 -16.93
N ALA A 501 27.88 -24.54 -16.05
CA ALA A 501 28.39 -25.89 -16.27
C ALA A 501 27.68 -26.53 -17.48
N ALA A 502 28.40 -27.39 -18.19
CA ALA A 502 27.86 -28.14 -19.32
C ALA A 502 26.65 -29.00 -18.90
N SER A 503 25.73 -29.23 -19.85
CA SER A 503 24.56 -30.09 -19.62
C SER A 503 24.99 -31.49 -19.18
N GLY A 504 24.42 -31.97 -18.07
CA GLY A 504 24.78 -33.26 -17.46
C GLY A 504 25.95 -33.23 -16.47
N SER A 505 26.54 -32.06 -16.21
CA SER A 505 27.57 -31.89 -15.18
C SER A 505 27.05 -32.27 -13.79
N LYS A 506 27.85 -33.06 -13.05
CA LYS A 506 27.59 -33.46 -11.65
C LYS A 506 28.26 -32.52 -10.63
N VAL A 507 28.51 -31.28 -11.04
CA VAL A 507 29.15 -30.25 -10.20
C VAL A 507 28.18 -29.79 -9.11
N ALA A 508 26.93 -29.47 -9.49
CA ALA A 508 25.86 -29.17 -8.55
C ALA A 508 25.30 -30.45 -7.93
N THR A 509 25.10 -30.43 -6.60
CA THR A 509 24.55 -31.55 -5.83
C THR A 509 23.31 -31.17 -5.04
N TRP A 510 23.02 -29.87 -4.96
CA TRP A 510 21.92 -29.32 -4.18
C TRP A 510 20.59 -29.47 -4.92
N MET A 511 19.61 -30.10 -4.26
CA MET A 511 18.28 -30.38 -4.79
C MET A 511 17.24 -29.61 -3.97
N GLU A 512 16.35 -28.87 -4.65
CA GLU A 512 15.33 -28.06 -3.94
C GLU A 512 14.27 -28.89 -3.22
N THR A 513 14.00 -30.10 -3.70
CA THR A 513 13.02 -31.00 -3.09
C THR A 513 13.58 -31.78 -1.92
N ALA A 514 14.90 -31.68 -1.67
CA ALA A 514 15.58 -32.37 -0.58
C ALA A 514 15.67 -31.45 0.64
N SER A 515 15.63 -32.04 1.84
CA SER A 515 15.85 -31.26 3.06
C SER A 515 17.29 -30.72 3.10
N LEU A 516 17.52 -29.65 3.87
CA LEU A 516 18.85 -29.11 4.10
C LEU A 516 19.84 -30.20 4.57
N GLU A 517 19.40 -31.09 5.46
CA GLU A 517 20.19 -32.26 5.89
C GLU A 517 20.61 -33.16 4.71
N GLN A 518 19.67 -33.50 3.83
CA GLN A 518 19.93 -34.36 2.67
C GLN A 518 20.90 -33.69 1.69
N ASN A 519 20.77 -32.38 1.48
CA ASN A 519 21.67 -31.60 0.64
C ASN A 519 23.09 -31.52 1.21
N LEU A 520 23.23 -31.33 2.53
CA LEU A 520 24.53 -31.36 3.21
C LEU A 520 25.16 -32.76 3.14
N LEU A 521 24.38 -33.83 3.27
CA LEU A 521 24.88 -35.20 3.10
C LEU A 521 25.33 -35.48 1.65
N ALA A 522 24.59 -34.98 0.65
CA ALA A 522 24.95 -35.10 -0.75
C ALA A 522 26.25 -34.35 -1.06
N LEU A 523 26.42 -33.15 -0.50
CA LEU A 523 27.65 -32.37 -0.56
C LEU A 523 28.84 -33.15 0.01
N LEU A 524 28.70 -33.75 1.20
CA LEU A 524 29.75 -34.53 1.85
C LEU A 524 30.13 -35.77 1.03
N ARG A 525 29.14 -36.53 0.56
CA ARG A 525 29.38 -37.70 -0.31
C ARG A 525 30.12 -37.30 -1.58
N ARG A 526 29.76 -36.18 -2.19
CA ARG A 526 30.44 -35.71 -3.40
C ARG A 526 31.87 -35.27 -3.13
N ARG A 527 32.13 -34.56 -2.01
CA ARG A 527 33.49 -34.20 -1.58
C ARG A 527 34.36 -35.44 -1.38
N GLU A 528 33.82 -36.49 -0.78
CA GLU A 528 34.54 -37.75 -0.59
C GLU A 528 34.89 -38.43 -1.92
N ILE A 529 33.93 -38.50 -2.86
CA ILE A 529 34.17 -39.02 -4.21
C ILE A 529 35.29 -38.22 -4.90
N ASP A 530 35.24 -36.89 -4.82
CA ASP A 530 36.22 -36.02 -5.46
C ASP A 530 37.62 -36.13 -4.80
N ASP A 531 37.70 -36.35 -3.50
CA ASP A 531 38.97 -36.61 -2.79
C ASP A 531 39.53 -38.00 -3.11
N GLN A 532 38.69 -39.02 -3.26
CA GLN A 532 39.10 -40.35 -3.73
C GLN A 532 39.59 -40.28 -5.19
N GLN A 533 38.89 -39.54 -6.04
CA GLN A 533 39.28 -39.30 -7.43
C GLN A 533 40.54 -38.44 -7.54
N GLY A 534 40.79 -37.52 -6.61
CA GLY A 534 42.03 -36.73 -6.56
C GLY A 534 43.26 -37.47 -6.01
N LYS A 535 43.05 -38.57 -5.26
CA LYS A 535 44.12 -39.48 -4.81
C LYS A 535 44.50 -40.53 -5.87
N LEU A 536 43.62 -40.79 -6.84
CA LEU A 536 43.90 -41.57 -8.05
C LEU A 536 44.35 -40.58 -9.15
N ARG A 537 45.55 -40.74 -9.70
CA ARG A 537 46.14 -39.88 -10.75
C ARG A 537 45.37 -39.94 -12.09
N ILE A 538 44.12 -39.48 -12.13
CA ILE A 538 43.38 -39.25 -13.37
C ILE A 538 42.91 -37.79 -13.34
N PRO A 539 43.38 -36.92 -14.26
CA PRO A 539 42.91 -35.54 -14.31
C PRO A 539 41.43 -35.57 -14.71
N HIS A 540 40.53 -35.29 -13.76
CA HIS A 540 39.14 -35.07 -14.11
C HIS A 540 39.09 -33.79 -14.97
N ARG A 541 38.45 -33.88 -16.14
CA ARG A 541 38.28 -32.75 -17.08
C ARG A 541 37.64 -31.52 -16.42
N ASP A 542 36.89 -31.75 -15.35
CA ASP A 542 36.15 -30.73 -14.59
C ASP A 542 36.96 -30.13 -13.41
N ALA A 543 38.18 -30.59 -13.12
CA ALA A 543 38.95 -30.13 -11.95
C ALA A 543 39.33 -28.64 -12.04
N HIS A 544 39.59 -28.17 -13.25
CA HIS A 544 39.76 -26.74 -13.56
C HIS A 544 38.43 -25.97 -13.42
N ASP A 545 37.32 -26.61 -13.81
CA ASP A 545 35.98 -26.01 -13.85
C ASP A 545 35.39 -25.78 -12.45
N ILE A 546 35.74 -26.58 -11.45
CA ILE A 546 35.39 -26.34 -10.04
C ILE A 546 36.38 -25.43 -9.30
N GLY A 547 37.39 -24.91 -10.00
CA GLY A 547 38.32 -23.94 -9.42
C GLY A 547 39.31 -24.50 -8.41
N ILE A 548 39.75 -25.76 -8.59
CA ILE A 548 40.84 -26.33 -7.82
C ILE A 548 42.13 -25.58 -8.19
N GLY A 549 42.47 -24.55 -7.43
CA GLY A 549 43.79 -23.94 -7.47
C GLY A 549 44.81 -24.85 -6.80
N GLU A 550 46.07 -24.76 -7.24
CA GLU A 550 47.23 -25.56 -6.82
C GLU A 550 47.60 -25.47 -5.32
N THR A 551 46.87 -24.70 -4.52
CA THR A 551 47.15 -24.54 -3.10
C THR A 551 46.26 -25.48 -2.28
N GLY A 552 46.88 -26.38 -1.51
CA GLY A 552 46.26 -27.46 -0.74
C GLY A 552 45.28 -27.07 0.39
N ARG A 553 44.56 -25.95 0.28
CA ARG A 553 43.55 -25.49 1.25
C ARG A 553 42.12 -25.77 0.73
N ARG A 554 41.81 -27.04 0.42
CA ARG A 554 40.46 -27.47 0.01
C ARG A 554 39.47 -27.28 1.16
N GLY A 555 38.33 -26.63 0.90
CA GLY A 555 37.13 -26.68 1.76
C GLY A 555 37.27 -26.10 3.17
N ARG A 556 38.37 -25.43 3.51
CA ARG A 556 38.51 -24.72 4.80
C ARG A 556 37.68 -23.44 4.77
N PRO A 557 36.73 -23.24 5.70
CA PRO A 557 35.96 -22.03 5.77
C PRO A 557 36.83 -20.85 6.20
N ARG A 558 36.45 -19.63 5.81
CA ARG A 558 37.12 -18.38 6.25
C ARG A 558 36.38 -17.67 7.38
N CYS A 559 35.11 -18.01 7.56
CA CYS A 559 34.28 -17.64 8.71
C CYS A 559 33.91 -18.90 9.47
N TRP A 560 33.76 -18.81 10.78
CA TRP A 560 33.51 -19.97 11.64
C TRP A 560 32.17 -19.82 12.37
N ALA A 561 31.36 -20.87 12.34
CA ALA A 561 30.21 -20.98 13.23
C ALA A 561 30.67 -21.34 14.65
N ARG A 562 29.90 -20.96 15.67
CA ARG A 562 30.17 -21.36 17.05
C ARG A 562 29.74 -22.81 17.24
N VAL A 563 30.37 -23.51 18.20
CA VAL A 563 29.94 -24.88 18.57
C VAL A 563 28.48 -24.89 19.00
N ALA A 564 28.03 -23.84 19.72
CA ALA A 564 26.63 -23.70 20.11
C ALA A 564 25.67 -23.62 18.91
N ASP A 565 26.05 -22.95 17.82
CA ASP A 565 25.22 -22.85 16.61
C ASP A 565 25.06 -24.23 15.95
N VAL A 566 26.14 -25.02 15.93
CA VAL A 566 26.12 -26.38 15.37
C VAL A 566 25.30 -27.33 16.24
N VAL A 567 25.37 -27.18 17.57
CA VAL A 567 24.53 -27.94 18.50
C VAL A 567 23.05 -27.59 18.29
N ALA A 568 22.71 -26.30 18.18
CA ALA A 568 21.36 -25.86 17.88
C ALA A 568 20.83 -26.48 16.57
N PHE A 569 21.68 -26.58 15.53
CA PHE A 569 21.33 -27.24 14.26
C PHE A 569 21.07 -28.74 14.42
N ILE A 570 21.89 -29.43 15.21
CA ILE A 570 21.73 -30.87 15.46
C ILE A 570 20.47 -31.14 16.28
N ASP A 571 20.21 -30.33 17.30
CA ASP A 571 19.11 -30.51 18.24
C ASP A 571 17.77 -29.95 17.71
N ARG A 572 17.80 -29.25 16.57
CA ARG A 572 16.65 -28.54 15.95
C ARG A 572 16.00 -27.54 16.90
N ASP A 573 16.82 -26.85 17.67
CA ASP A 573 16.38 -25.90 18.68
C ASP A 573 16.46 -24.46 18.15
N GLY A 574 15.29 -23.83 17.95
CA GLY A 574 15.19 -22.40 17.64
C GLY A 574 15.77 -21.92 16.30
N LEU A 575 16.13 -22.82 15.38
CA LEU A 575 16.69 -22.47 14.06
C LEU A 575 15.65 -22.51 12.93
N ASP A 576 15.67 -21.48 12.09
CA ASP A 576 14.92 -21.46 10.82
C ASP A 576 15.78 -22.03 9.68
N GLU A 577 15.55 -23.32 9.36
CA GLU A 577 16.27 -24.00 8.27
C GLU A 577 16.04 -23.35 6.89
N GLN A 578 14.86 -22.76 6.64
CA GLN A 578 14.57 -22.11 5.36
C GLN A 578 15.37 -20.82 5.22
N ARG A 579 15.42 -20.02 6.28
CA ARG A 579 16.27 -18.82 6.35
C ARG A 579 17.74 -19.19 6.21
N LEU A 580 18.22 -20.21 6.92
CA LEU A 580 19.60 -20.70 6.79
C LEU A 580 19.94 -21.08 5.34
N GLU A 581 19.07 -21.82 4.65
CA GLU A 581 19.30 -22.21 3.25
C GLU A 581 19.31 -21.02 2.30
N ALA A 582 18.40 -20.06 2.49
CA ALA A 582 18.37 -18.81 1.73
C ALA A 582 19.68 -18.01 1.92
N LEU A 583 20.16 -17.90 3.16
CA LEU A 583 21.41 -17.22 3.51
C LEU A 583 22.64 -17.91 2.90
N ILE A 584 22.68 -19.25 2.92
CA ILE A 584 23.74 -20.03 2.24
C ILE A 584 23.77 -19.65 0.75
N GLY A 585 22.60 -19.56 0.11
CA GLY A 585 22.44 -19.10 -1.26
C GLY A 585 23.04 -17.71 -1.50
N GLY A 586 22.56 -16.71 -0.75
CA GLY A 586 22.99 -15.31 -0.89
C GLY A 586 24.48 -15.09 -0.62
N LEU A 587 24.98 -15.61 0.51
CA LEU A 587 26.38 -15.46 0.91
C LEU A 587 27.35 -16.22 -0.01
N SER A 588 26.88 -17.24 -0.73
CA SER A 588 27.72 -17.96 -1.70
C SER A 588 28.16 -17.08 -2.89
N LEU A 589 27.49 -15.95 -3.13
CA LEU A 589 27.78 -15.03 -4.23
C LEU A 589 29.03 -14.14 -3.98
N ILE A 590 29.49 -14.05 -2.73
CA ILE A 590 30.59 -13.19 -2.26
C ILE A 590 31.96 -13.79 -2.62
N ALA A 591 32.90 -12.94 -3.02
CA ALA A 591 34.29 -13.27 -3.28
C ALA A 591 35.06 -13.61 -2.00
N TRP A 592 34.75 -14.74 -1.36
CA TRP A 592 35.42 -15.20 -0.13
C TRP A 592 36.96 -15.23 -0.16
N PRO A 593 37.65 -15.46 -1.31
CA PRO A 593 39.10 -15.31 -1.37
C PRO A 593 39.62 -13.92 -1.00
N GLU A 594 38.82 -12.87 -1.23
CA GLU A 594 39.13 -11.46 -0.93
C GLU A 594 38.87 -11.15 0.55
N VAL A 595 37.84 -11.75 1.14
CA VAL A 595 37.48 -11.57 2.56
C VAL A 595 38.60 -12.05 3.50
N ALA A 596 39.01 -11.20 4.43
CA ALA A 596 39.99 -11.52 5.46
C ALA A 596 39.59 -12.77 6.27
N HIS A 597 40.57 -13.65 6.55
CA HIS A 597 40.32 -14.87 7.30
C HIS A 597 40.01 -14.52 8.77
N GLN A 598 38.81 -14.87 9.25
CA GLN A 598 38.47 -14.67 10.65
C GLN A 598 39.11 -15.78 11.50
N PRO A 599 39.72 -15.44 12.66
CA PRO A 599 40.27 -16.46 13.55
C PRO A 599 39.15 -17.40 14.01
N ALA A 600 39.48 -18.69 14.17
CA ALA A 600 38.53 -19.63 14.74
C ALA A 600 38.20 -19.20 16.18
N PRO A 601 36.92 -19.20 16.59
CA PRO A 601 36.56 -18.85 17.97
C PRO A 601 37.25 -19.80 18.95
N GLU A 602 37.73 -19.27 20.08
CA GLU A 602 38.24 -20.09 21.17
C GLU A 602 37.13 -21.02 21.68
N LEU A 603 37.49 -22.28 21.93
CA LEU A 603 36.56 -23.30 22.40
C LEU A 603 36.30 -23.10 23.91
N ASP A 604 35.27 -22.33 24.26
CA ASP A 604 34.87 -22.14 25.67
C ASP A 604 34.38 -23.44 26.35
N ARG A 605 33.95 -24.43 25.56
CA ARG A 605 33.54 -25.77 26.03
C ARG A 605 33.98 -26.85 25.05
N ALA A 606 34.41 -27.99 25.58
CA ALA A 606 34.67 -29.17 24.78
C ALA A 606 33.37 -29.59 24.04
N PRO A 607 33.43 -29.85 22.73
CA PRO A 607 32.25 -30.28 22.00
C PRO A 607 31.74 -31.62 22.55
N PRO A 608 30.44 -31.93 22.41
CA PRO A 608 29.90 -33.24 22.81
C PRO A 608 30.74 -34.38 22.22
N ALA A 609 30.93 -35.47 22.97
CA ALA A 609 31.78 -36.58 22.52
C ALA A 609 31.36 -37.15 21.16
N SER A 610 30.07 -37.07 20.82
CA SER A 610 29.51 -37.39 19.50
C SER A 610 30.03 -36.47 18.38
N PHE A 611 30.16 -35.17 18.65
CA PHE A 611 30.73 -34.18 17.72
C PHE A 611 32.24 -34.35 17.57
N ALA A 612 32.97 -34.62 18.67
CA ALA A 612 34.41 -34.92 18.63
C ALA A 612 34.71 -36.20 17.82
N LEU A 613 33.81 -37.20 17.86
CA LEU A 613 33.85 -38.41 17.04
C LEU A 613 33.49 -38.16 15.56
N LEU A 614 32.61 -37.20 15.28
CA LEU A 614 32.30 -36.73 13.93
C LEU A 614 33.44 -35.90 13.31
N ALA A 615 34.14 -35.08 14.10
CA ALA A 615 35.33 -34.35 13.66
C ALA A 615 36.50 -35.30 13.32
N LEU A 616 36.65 -36.40 14.06
CA LEU A 616 37.55 -37.51 13.69
C LEU A 616 37.19 -38.16 12.35
N ALA A 617 35.93 -38.07 11.93
CA ALA A 617 35.40 -38.53 10.66
C ALA A 617 35.28 -37.42 9.60
N HIS A 618 35.91 -36.24 9.80
CA HIS A 618 35.91 -35.15 8.82
C HIS A 618 37.27 -34.46 8.63
N GLY A 619 38.36 -35.19 8.91
CA GLY A 619 39.69 -34.82 8.45
C GLY A 619 40.51 -34.03 9.46
N LEU A 620 41.03 -34.72 10.48
CA LEU A 620 42.28 -34.32 11.11
C LEU A 620 43.43 -34.61 10.15
N GLU A 621 44.38 -33.67 10.05
CA GLU A 621 45.69 -33.98 9.50
C GLU A 621 46.38 -35.00 10.41
N ASP A 622 46.98 -36.01 9.79
CA ASP A 622 47.83 -36.97 10.45
C ASP A 622 48.93 -36.21 11.20
N PRO A 623 48.98 -36.29 12.54
CA PRO A 623 49.98 -35.57 13.32
C PRO A 623 51.42 -36.05 13.06
N GLU A 624 51.60 -37.23 12.44
CA GLU A 624 52.91 -37.69 11.96
C GLU A 624 53.21 -37.25 10.52
N HIS A 625 52.19 -36.81 9.75
CA HIS A 625 52.32 -36.39 8.35
C HIS A 625 51.44 -35.13 8.04
N PRO A 626 51.97 -33.92 8.26
CA PRO A 626 51.28 -32.67 7.93
C PRO A 626 50.80 -32.67 6.48
N ASN A 627 49.56 -32.21 6.24
CA ASN A 627 48.83 -32.25 4.96
C ASN A 627 48.13 -33.58 4.56
N ARG A 628 48.10 -34.62 5.40
CA ARG A 628 47.40 -35.89 5.08
C ARG A 628 46.14 -36.07 5.93
N LEU A 629 44.95 -35.97 5.33
CA LEU A 629 43.67 -36.18 6.03
C LEU A 629 43.40 -37.69 6.24
N LEU A 630 42.99 -38.06 7.46
CA LEU A 630 42.50 -39.41 7.78
C LEU A 630 41.22 -39.73 6.98
N PRO A 631 41.03 -40.97 6.47
CA PRO A 631 39.91 -41.33 5.60
C PRO A 631 38.58 -41.46 6.35
N THR A 632 37.50 -41.04 5.69
CA THR A 632 36.16 -40.89 6.27
C THR A 632 35.15 -41.59 5.36
N THR A 633 34.38 -42.57 5.85
CA THR A 633 33.40 -43.30 5.02
C THR A 633 31.95 -42.98 5.42
N PRO A 634 30.99 -42.94 4.47
CA PRO A 634 29.59 -42.57 4.72
C PRO A 634 28.86 -43.51 5.69
N GLY A 635 29.35 -44.74 5.82
CA GLY A 635 28.81 -45.73 6.76
C GLY A 635 28.97 -45.32 8.22
N MET A 636 29.99 -44.51 8.55
CA MET A 636 30.20 -44.04 9.92
C MET A 636 29.14 -43.01 10.35
N LEU A 637 28.74 -42.10 9.46
CA LEU A 637 27.65 -41.13 9.71
C LEU A 637 26.29 -41.83 9.84
N ALA A 638 26.01 -42.81 8.98
CA ALA A 638 24.76 -43.58 9.04
C ALA A 638 24.64 -44.41 10.35
N ASN A 639 25.77 -44.90 10.87
CA ASN A 639 25.81 -45.68 12.12
C ASN A 639 25.76 -44.80 13.38
N ALA A 640 26.34 -43.59 13.34
CA ALA A 640 26.21 -42.60 14.41
C ALA A 640 24.75 -42.13 14.59
N ARG A 641 24.01 -41.94 13.49
CA ARG A 641 22.59 -41.57 13.50
C ARG A 641 21.66 -42.67 14.03
N ARG A 642 22.04 -43.95 13.91
CA ARG A 642 21.22 -45.09 14.37
C ARG A 642 21.25 -45.33 15.88
N GLY A 643 22.01 -44.55 16.65
CA GLY A 643 22.05 -44.67 18.11
C GLY A 643 22.50 -46.05 18.60
N THR A 644 23.20 -46.83 17.77
CA THR A 644 23.64 -48.16 18.19
C THR A 644 24.81 -48.03 19.17
N ASP A 645 24.61 -48.53 20.39
CA ASP A 645 25.56 -48.54 21.52
C ASP A 645 26.94 -49.17 21.19
N ARG A 646 27.12 -49.74 19.99
CA ARG A 646 28.38 -50.33 19.53
C ARG A 646 29.49 -49.32 19.21
N CYS A 647 29.20 -48.02 19.12
CA CYS A 647 30.24 -46.99 18.92
C CYS A 647 30.88 -46.48 20.22
N ARG A 648 30.46 -46.95 21.41
CA ARG A 648 31.05 -46.54 22.70
C ARG A 648 32.45 -47.12 22.98
N ASN A 649 32.85 -48.20 22.29
CA ASN A 649 34.08 -48.93 22.64
C ASN A 649 35.36 -48.42 21.94
N PRO A 650 35.36 -47.99 20.66
CA PRO A 650 36.57 -47.46 20.01
C PRO A 650 37.02 -46.11 20.60
N ALA A 651 36.06 -45.25 20.98
CA ALA A 651 36.33 -43.91 21.52
C ALA A 651 37.04 -43.96 22.89
N ARG A 652 36.70 -44.92 23.74
CA ARG A 652 37.39 -45.16 25.02
C ARG A 652 38.81 -45.69 24.82
N HIS A 653 39.06 -46.50 23.80
CA HIS A 653 40.40 -46.98 23.48
C HIS A 653 41.30 -45.87 22.92
N SER A 654 40.80 -44.99 22.04
CA SER A 654 41.60 -43.91 21.46
C SER A 654 41.88 -42.75 22.44
N ALA A 655 40.97 -42.49 23.39
CA ALA A 655 41.19 -41.52 24.46
C ALA A 655 42.18 -42.04 25.53
N ALA A 656 42.19 -43.35 25.80
CA ALA A 656 43.16 -43.98 26.69
C ALA A 656 44.58 -44.06 26.10
N VAL A 657 44.71 -44.13 24.77
CA VAL A 657 46.02 -44.14 24.08
C VAL A 657 46.63 -42.73 23.99
N ARG A 658 45.82 -41.66 23.91
CA ARG A 658 46.32 -40.27 23.89
C ARG A 658 46.75 -39.70 25.25
N CYS A 659 46.35 -40.32 26.37
CA CYS A 659 46.86 -39.95 27.70
C CYS A 659 48.18 -40.65 28.08
N ARG A 660 48.79 -41.45 27.19
CA ARG A 660 50.07 -42.16 27.46
C ARG A 660 51.32 -41.57 26.79
N HIS A 661 51.20 -40.59 25.91
CA HIS A 661 52.36 -39.92 25.31
C HIS A 661 52.18 -38.40 25.30
N GLY A 662 52.57 -37.77 26.41
CA GLY A 662 52.52 -36.31 26.56
C GLY A 662 52.71 -35.83 27.99
N LEU A 663 53.62 -36.44 28.76
CA LEU A 663 54.17 -35.81 29.96
C LEU A 663 55.68 -35.64 29.78
N PRO A 664 56.24 -34.44 30.01
CA PRO A 664 57.67 -34.22 29.95
C PRO A 664 58.41 -35.04 31.03
N ARG A 665 59.55 -35.63 30.65
CA ARG A 665 60.43 -36.40 31.53
C ARG A 665 61.03 -35.51 32.63
N ARG A 666 60.83 -35.95 33.87
CA ARG A 666 61.74 -35.94 35.04
C ARG A 666 62.70 -34.74 35.22
N GLN A 667 62.56 -34.08 36.35
CA GLN A 667 63.66 -34.02 37.33
C GLN A 667 63.15 -34.46 38.71
N ALA A 668 63.99 -35.22 39.39
CA ALA A 668 63.70 -35.93 40.63
C ALA A 668 64.66 -35.49 41.73
N ARG A 669 64.16 -35.54 42.98
CA ARG A 669 64.80 -35.84 44.29
C ARG A 669 64.27 -34.84 45.34
N ARG A 670 63.40 -35.26 46.25
CA ARG A 670 63.61 -35.98 47.54
C ARG A 670 64.33 -35.13 48.61
N GLY A 671 63.68 -35.02 49.77
CA GLY A 671 64.18 -34.48 51.05
C GLY A 671 63.15 -33.49 51.61
N ALA A 672 62.16 -33.92 52.39
CA ALA A 672 62.20 -34.20 53.83
C ALA A 672 62.05 -32.93 54.69
N ASP A 673 61.15 -33.05 55.67
CA ASP A 673 60.94 -32.21 56.86
C ASP A 673 60.40 -30.79 56.63
N ALA A 674 59.60 -30.18 57.49
CA ALA A 674 58.79 -30.53 58.65
C ALA A 674 58.07 -29.21 59.04
N SER A 675 56.99 -29.30 59.82
CA SER A 675 56.44 -28.20 60.66
C SER A 675 55.79 -27.03 59.91
N THR A 676 54.68 -26.39 60.32
CA THR A 676 53.85 -26.43 61.53
C THR A 676 52.65 -25.52 61.28
N ALA A 677 51.52 -25.86 61.92
CA ALA A 677 50.50 -24.95 62.48
C ALA A 677 49.76 -23.99 61.50
N ASP A 678 48.49 -23.66 61.63
CA ASP A 678 47.38 -23.84 62.58
C ASP A 678 46.17 -23.23 61.81
N GLY A 679 44.89 -23.50 62.03
CA GLY A 679 44.13 -24.37 62.92
C GLY A 679 42.78 -24.62 62.20
N GLY A 680 42.10 -25.74 62.42
CA GLY A 680 41.32 -26.00 63.63
C GLY A 680 39.95 -25.33 63.47
N GLY A 681 38.96 -26.00 62.89
CA GLY A 681 38.13 -27.05 63.52
C GLY A 681 36.67 -26.58 63.42
N ILE A 682 35.58 -27.31 63.61
CA ILE A 682 35.18 -28.64 64.07
C ILE A 682 33.78 -28.78 63.43
N GLY A 683 33.40 -29.85 62.73
CA GLY A 683 32.95 -31.08 63.37
C GLY A 683 31.62 -31.52 62.75
N PHE A 684 31.64 -32.78 62.33
CA PHE A 684 30.53 -33.63 61.93
C PHE A 684 29.32 -33.58 62.88
N SER A 685 28.12 -33.65 62.31
CA SER A 685 27.09 -34.70 62.53
C SER A 685 25.79 -34.18 61.88
N ALA A 686 24.82 -34.94 61.40
CA ALA A 686 24.58 -36.35 61.14
C ALA A 686 23.09 -36.40 60.75
N ARG A 687 22.71 -37.35 59.87
CA ARG A 687 21.34 -37.92 59.77
C ARG A 687 20.27 -36.90 59.32
N SER A 688 19.14 -37.19 58.71
CA SER A 688 18.37 -38.39 58.37
C SER A 688 17.38 -37.93 57.28
N LYS A 689 17.13 -38.74 56.24
CA LYS A 689 15.84 -39.43 56.00
C LYS A 689 14.58 -38.68 56.47
N ILE A 690 13.65 -38.47 55.52
CA ILE A 690 12.16 -38.50 55.51
C ILE A 690 11.79 -37.65 54.27
N ALA A 691 11.65 -38.16 53.04
CA ALA A 691 10.58 -38.98 52.43
C ALA A 691 9.15 -38.68 52.92
N SER A 692 8.20 -38.57 51.97
CA SER A 692 6.72 -38.46 52.10
C SER A 692 6.19 -37.02 52.29
N ALA A 693 5.32 -36.43 51.47
CA ALA A 693 4.51 -36.83 50.30
C ALA A 693 4.09 -35.51 49.58
N ALA A 694 3.54 -35.42 48.37
CA ALA A 694 2.89 -36.39 47.51
C ALA A 694 2.96 -35.89 46.05
N SER A 695 3.04 -36.83 45.12
CA SER A 695 2.78 -36.64 43.70
C SER A 695 1.28 -36.80 43.40
N THR A 696 0.91 -36.23 42.25
CA THR A 696 -0.13 -36.70 41.32
C THR A 696 -1.52 -36.08 41.48
N VAL A 697 -1.99 -35.42 40.41
CA VAL A 697 -3.21 -35.69 39.60
C VAL A 697 -3.30 -34.52 38.59
N VAL A 698 -3.03 -34.67 37.29
CA VAL A 698 -3.71 -35.41 36.20
C VAL A 698 -5.00 -34.75 35.70
N LEU A 699 -5.00 -34.44 34.40
CA LEU A 699 -6.15 -34.07 33.55
C LEU A 699 -7.24 -35.15 33.57
N SER A 700 -8.52 -34.75 33.67
CA SER A 700 -9.51 -34.80 32.59
C SER A 700 -10.98 -34.87 33.07
N ALA A 701 -11.85 -34.29 32.23
CA ALA A 701 -13.26 -34.65 31.99
C ALA A 701 -14.42 -34.05 32.83
N LEU A 702 -15.26 -33.31 32.09
CA LEU A 702 -16.74 -33.45 31.97
C LEU A 702 -17.66 -33.22 33.18
N HIS A 703 -18.40 -32.09 33.08
CA HIS A 703 -19.82 -31.86 33.42
C HIS A 703 -20.29 -31.89 34.91
N PRO A 704 -21.41 -31.19 35.20
CA PRO A 704 -21.58 -30.35 36.39
C PRO A 704 -22.44 -30.99 37.48
N HIS A 705 -22.31 -30.54 38.74
CA HIS A 705 -23.49 -30.33 39.60
C HIS A 705 -23.18 -29.59 40.91
N HIS A 706 -23.88 -28.47 41.09
CA HIS A 706 -24.49 -27.95 42.32
C HIS A 706 -23.88 -28.27 43.69
N GLN A 707 -23.39 -27.22 44.37
CA GLN A 707 -23.83 -26.97 45.75
C GLN A 707 -24.17 -25.48 45.96
N ARG A 708 -25.35 -25.30 46.57
CA ARG A 708 -26.11 -24.08 46.76
C ARG A 708 -25.44 -23.17 47.80
N THR A 709 -25.04 -21.98 47.38
CA THR A 709 -25.18 -20.78 48.22
C THR A 709 -26.57 -20.23 47.99
N ARG A 710 -27.38 -20.12 49.07
CA ARG A 710 -28.65 -19.41 49.05
C ARG A 710 -28.37 -17.90 48.98
N GLY A 711 -28.12 -17.41 47.78
CA GLY A 711 -28.35 -16.02 47.39
C GLY A 711 -29.32 -16.06 46.23
N SER A 712 -30.43 -15.33 46.31
CA SER A 712 -31.47 -15.28 45.28
C SER A 712 -30.84 -15.21 43.88
N ALA A 713 -31.23 -16.12 42.98
CA ALA A 713 -30.89 -16.01 41.57
C ALA A 713 -31.22 -14.58 41.12
N PRO A 714 -30.27 -13.83 40.54
CA PRO A 714 -30.62 -12.54 39.96
C PRO A 714 -31.60 -12.86 38.85
N VAL A 715 -32.85 -12.45 39.04
CA VAL A 715 -33.83 -12.36 37.97
C VAL A 715 -33.11 -11.61 36.85
N THR A 716 -32.97 -12.22 35.67
CA THR A 716 -32.49 -11.52 34.47
C THR A 716 -33.55 -10.49 34.10
N THR A 717 -33.50 -9.34 34.75
CA THR A 717 -34.24 -8.19 34.28
C THR A 717 -33.44 -7.63 33.11
N PHE A 718 -34.00 -7.77 31.92
CA PHE A 718 -33.57 -7.04 30.73
C PHE A 718 -33.96 -5.57 30.95
N GLU A 719 -33.36 -4.92 31.95
CA GLU A 719 -33.63 -3.56 32.40
C GLU A 719 -32.63 -2.60 31.75
N LEU A 720 -33.07 -1.37 31.44
CA LEU A 720 -32.20 -0.35 30.88
C LEU A 720 -31.10 0.02 31.89
N PRO A 721 -29.80 -0.16 31.57
CA PRO A 721 -28.73 0.13 32.53
C PRO A 721 -28.76 1.58 33.01
N ASN A 722 -28.58 1.81 34.32
CA ASN A 722 -28.47 3.16 34.90
C ASN A 722 -27.09 3.80 34.64
N ALA A 723 -26.65 3.78 33.38
CA ALA A 723 -25.43 4.40 32.87
C ALA A 723 -25.77 5.30 31.68
N ALA A 724 -24.88 6.25 31.37
CA ALA A 724 -25.03 7.11 30.19
C ALA A 724 -24.67 6.37 28.88
N ARG A 725 -23.71 5.45 28.94
CA ARG A 725 -23.23 4.68 27.79
C ARG A 725 -22.97 3.23 28.17
N LEU A 726 -23.17 2.35 27.18
CA LEU A 726 -22.73 0.97 27.20
C LEU A 726 -21.64 0.81 26.13
N LEU A 727 -20.40 0.63 26.57
CA LEU A 727 -19.25 0.39 25.70
C LEU A 727 -18.89 -1.09 25.75
N ILE A 728 -18.76 -1.70 24.58
CA ILE A 728 -18.58 -3.14 24.42
C ILE A 728 -17.34 -3.37 23.55
N ARG A 729 -16.48 -4.30 23.95
CA ARG A 729 -15.35 -4.83 23.17
C ARG A 729 -15.60 -6.31 22.96
N ALA A 730 -15.55 -6.77 21.71
CA ALA A 730 -15.57 -8.18 21.37
C ALA A 730 -14.24 -8.55 20.72
N ARG A 731 -13.52 -9.50 21.33
CA ARG A 731 -12.25 -10.00 20.84
C ARG A 731 -12.49 -11.00 19.71
N LEU A 732 -11.84 -10.79 18.58
CA LEU A 732 -12.04 -11.58 17.37
C LEU A 732 -10.77 -12.36 16.97
N ALA A 733 -10.96 -13.46 16.26
CA ALA A 733 -9.89 -14.16 15.54
C ALA A 733 -10.38 -14.64 14.17
N PRO A 734 -9.51 -14.74 13.15
CA PRO A 734 -9.87 -15.37 11.89
C PRO A 734 -10.47 -16.77 12.13
N LEU A 735 -11.64 -17.03 11.53
CA LEU A 735 -12.33 -18.32 11.66
C LEU A 735 -11.47 -19.48 11.12
N GLN A 736 -10.65 -19.21 10.11
CA GLN A 736 -9.74 -20.19 9.51
C GLN A 736 -8.36 -19.58 9.21
N GLY A 737 -7.32 -20.18 9.78
CA GLY A 737 -5.94 -19.70 9.64
C GLY A 737 -5.65 -18.46 10.49
N MET A 738 -4.67 -17.66 10.06
CA MET A 738 -4.29 -16.42 10.76
C MET A 738 -4.45 -15.16 9.90
N ARG A 739 -4.80 -15.34 8.62
CA ARG A 739 -4.86 -14.26 7.63
C ARG A 739 -6.27 -13.77 7.46
N PHE A 740 -6.42 -12.47 7.23
CA PHE A 740 -7.67 -11.86 6.83
C PHE A 740 -7.42 -10.73 5.83
N GLN A 741 -8.39 -10.43 4.98
CA GLN A 741 -8.32 -9.28 4.10
C GLN A 741 -9.15 -8.13 4.71
N PRO A 742 -8.64 -6.90 4.83
CA PRO A 742 -9.43 -5.72 5.22
C PRO A 742 -10.11 -5.07 4.00
N THR A 743 -10.87 -3.98 4.23
CA THR A 743 -11.50 -3.22 3.14
C THR A 743 -10.41 -2.50 2.37
N GLY A 744 -10.31 -2.81 1.08
CA GLY A 744 -9.43 -2.11 0.16
C GLY A 744 -10.19 -1.03 -0.59
N PHE A 745 -9.77 0.22 -0.46
CA PHE A 745 -10.26 1.30 -1.32
C PHE A 745 -9.30 1.49 -2.51
N PRO A 746 -9.78 1.81 -3.71
CA PRO A 746 -8.92 1.99 -4.89
C PRO A 746 -7.81 3.03 -4.73
N ASP A 747 -8.03 4.03 -3.87
CA ASP A 747 -7.15 5.17 -3.59
C ASP A 747 -6.30 4.99 -2.31
N LEU A 748 -6.82 4.30 -1.29
CA LEU A 748 -6.18 4.13 0.01
C LEU A 748 -5.53 2.74 0.20
N GLY A 749 -5.92 1.73 -0.57
CA GLY A 749 -5.67 0.34 -0.22
C GLY A 749 -6.39 -0.02 1.09
N ALA A 750 -5.75 -0.86 1.90
CA ALA A 750 -6.21 -1.15 3.26
C ALA A 750 -6.08 0.09 4.15
N ALA A 751 -7.12 0.44 4.91
CA ALA A 751 -7.14 1.66 5.74
C ALA A 751 -6.22 1.55 6.98
N ARG A 752 -4.92 1.74 6.77
CA ARG A 752 -3.87 1.68 7.79
C ARG A 752 -3.65 3.04 8.44
N TYR A 753 -3.32 3.05 9.73
CA TYR A 753 -2.90 4.24 10.46
C TYR A 753 -1.90 3.86 11.57
N ARG A 754 -1.20 4.83 12.14
CA ARG A 754 -0.15 4.59 13.14
C ARG A 754 -0.44 5.37 14.42
N LEU A 755 -0.29 4.72 15.58
CA LEU A 755 -0.36 5.39 16.89
C LEU A 755 0.93 6.19 17.15
N HIS A 756 0.89 7.10 18.13
CA HIS A 756 2.04 7.95 18.49
C HIS A 756 3.28 7.16 18.96
N ASP A 757 3.09 5.93 19.43
CA ASP A 757 4.16 5.01 19.88
C ASP A 757 4.73 4.15 18.74
N GLY A 758 4.20 4.32 17.53
CA GLY A 758 4.62 3.61 16.35
C GLY A 758 3.88 2.31 16.06
N THR A 759 2.88 1.94 16.87
CA THR A 759 2.02 0.76 16.64
C THR A 759 1.25 0.90 15.32
N GLU A 760 1.35 -0.11 14.46
CA GLU A 760 0.59 -0.20 13.21
C GLU A 760 -0.84 -0.67 13.47
N MET A 761 -1.81 0.11 13.00
CA MET A 761 -3.24 -0.15 13.14
C MET A 761 -3.89 -0.29 11.77
N LEU A 762 -4.99 -1.03 11.72
CA LEU A 762 -5.77 -1.26 10.52
C LEU A 762 -7.26 -1.17 10.85
N LEU A 763 -7.98 -0.28 10.17
CA LEU A 763 -9.43 -0.26 10.21
C LEU A 763 -9.95 -1.39 9.32
N VAL A 764 -10.40 -2.47 9.94
CA VAL A 764 -10.90 -3.66 9.23
C VAL A 764 -12.30 -3.40 8.68
N GLU A 765 -13.16 -2.78 9.49
CA GLU A 765 -14.51 -2.34 9.08
C GLU A 765 -14.93 -1.02 9.74
N SER A 766 -15.58 -0.17 8.95
CA SER A 766 -16.02 1.16 9.36
C SER A 766 -17.34 1.17 10.13
N ALA A 767 -17.63 2.29 10.79
CA ALA A 767 -18.87 2.47 11.54
C ALA A 767 -20.15 2.33 10.71
N GLN A 768 -20.08 2.77 9.45
CA GLN A 768 -21.17 2.67 8.48
C GLN A 768 -21.39 1.22 8.05
N SER A 769 -20.31 0.50 7.74
CA SER A 769 -20.38 -0.90 7.30
C SER A 769 -20.96 -1.80 8.40
N VAL A 770 -20.47 -1.67 9.64
CA VAL A 770 -20.99 -2.43 10.77
C VAL A 770 -22.46 -2.08 11.07
N ALA A 771 -22.86 -0.81 10.92
CA ALA A 771 -24.28 -0.42 11.05
C ALA A 771 -25.17 -1.13 10.01
N ASN A 772 -24.79 -1.12 8.73
CA ASN A 772 -25.53 -1.80 7.67
C ASN A 772 -25.64 -3.32 7.95
N ARG A 773 -24.60 -3.94 8.50
CA ARG A 773 -24.62 -5.37 8.87
C ARG A 773 -25.51 -5.67 10.07
N MET A 774 -25.50 -4.80 11.09
CA MET A 774 -26.45 -4.87 12.20
C MET A 774 -27.90 -4.67 11.74
N GLU A 775 -28.13 -3.93 10.66
CA GLU A 775 -29.45 -3.79 10.02
C GLU A 775 -29.83 -5.02 9.20
N ALA A 776 -28.91 -5.55 8.39
CA ALA A 776 -29.11 -6.78 7.63
C ALA A 776 -29.47 -7.97 8.54
N ALA A 777 -28.89 -8.05 9.74
CA ALA A 777 -29.20 -9.10 10.73
C ALA A 777 -30.65 -9.09 11.24
N CYS A 778 -31.43 -8.05 10.93
CA CYS A 778 -32.84 -7.92 11.26
C CYS A 778 -33.78 -8.38 10.13
N TRP A 779 -33.25 -8.69 8.94
CA TRP A 779 -34.02 -9.05 7.75
C TRP A 779 -33.78 -10.51 7.36
N ASP A 780 -34.86 -11.21 7.01
CA ASP A 780 -34.83 -12.56 6.45
C ASP A 780 -35.04 -12.45 4.93
N GLU A 781 -33.97 -12.66 4.16
CA GLU A 781 -34.01 -12.55 2.70
C GLU A 781 -34.90 -13.63 2.05
N GLU A 782 -35.04 -14.81 2.65
CA GLU A 782 -35.87 -15.88 2.10
C GLU A 782 -37.35 -15.60 2.34
N ALA A 783 -37.69 -15.17 3.57
CA ALA A 783 -39.05 -14.79 3.92
C ALA A 783 -39.48 -13.43 3.34
N GLN A 784 -38.52 -12.60 2.90
CA GLN A 784 -38.74 -11.20 2.51
C GLN A 784 -39.49 -10.40 3.60
N ASP A 785 -39.12 -10.64 4.85
CA ASP A 785 -39.72 -10.03 6.04
C ASP A 785 -38.67 -9.85 7.14
N VAL A 786 -39.01 -9.15 8.21
CA VAL A 786 -38.16 -9.09 9.41
C VAL A 786 -38.05 -10.47 10.06
N VAL A 787 -36.91 -10.74 10.68
CA VAL A 787 -36.68 -11.98 11.44
C VAL A 787 -37.74 -12.16 12.54
N GLU A 788 -38.05 -13.41 12.91
CA GLU A 788 -39.19 -13.74 13.78
C GLU A 788 -39.29 -12.89 15.07
N PRO A 789 -38.21 -12.62 15.83
CA PRO A 789 -38.29 -11.80 17.04
C PRO A 789 -38.70 -10.34 16.81
N LEU A 790 -38.59 -9.84 15.58
CA LEU A 790 -38.88 -8.46 15.18
C LEU A 790 -40.23 -8.29 14.49
N ARG A 791 -41.00 -9.37 14.31
CA ARG A 791 -42.34 -9.29 13.69
C ARG A 791 -43.23 -8.29 14.44
N GLY A 792 -43.82 -7.37 13.69
CA GLY A 792 -44.62 -6.27 14.21
C GLY A 792 -43.86 -4.97 14.49
N LEU A 793 -42.53 -4.94 14.31
CA LEU A 793 -41.74 -3.71 14.33
C LEU A 793 -42.05 -2.85 13.08
N PRO A 794 -42.27 -1.54 13.21
CA PRO A 794 -42.53 -0.69 12.04
C PRO A 794 -41.32 -0.51 11.12
N TYR A 795 -41.60 -0.52 9.82
CA TYR A 795 -40.69 -0.10 8.76
C TYR A 795 -41.51 0.32 7.53
N VAL A 796 -40.86 1.00 6.58
CA VAL A 796 -41.52 1.40 5.31
C VAL A 796 -41.15 0.41 4.21
N GLN A 797 -42.15 -0.28 3.66
CA GLN A 797 -42.00 -1.13 2.48
C GLN A 797 -42.31 -0.33 1.21
N VAL A 798 -41.34 -0.26 0.29
CA VAL A 798 -41.47 0.42 -0.99
C VAL A 798 -41.86 -0.56 -2.10
N PHE A 799 -42.78 -0.14 -2.96
CA PHE A 799 -43.26 -0.88 -4.12
C PHE A 799 -43.05 -0.08 -5.41
N ASP A 800 -42.68 -0.76 -6.50
CA ASP A 800 -42.68 -0.22 -7.86
C ASP A 800 -43.62 -1.07 -8.73
N GLY A 801 -44.63 -0.43 -9.33
CA GLY A 801 -45.63 -1.14 -10.13
C GLY A 801 -46.35 -2.29 -9.39
N GLY A 802 -46.51 -2.18 -8.06
CA GLY A 802 -47.12 -3.21 -7.22
C GLY A 802 -46.19 -4.35 -6.77
N LYS A 803 -44.92 -4.36 -7.22
CA LYS A 803 -43.90 -5.33 -6.77
C LYS A 803 -43.05 -4.73 -5.64
N PRO A 804 -42.73 -5.49 -4.59
CA PRO A 804 -41.76 -5.04 -3.57
C PRO A 804 -40.44 -4.65 -4.23
N LEU A 805 -39.94 -3.45 -3.93
CA LEU A 805 -38.69 -2.92 -4.49
C LEU A 805 -37.58 -2.90 -3.45
N THR A 806 -37.82 -2.24 -2.31
CA THR A 806 -36.86 -2.07 -1.19
C THR A 806 -37.62 -1.66 0.07
N ASN A 807 -36.95 -1.45 1.21
CA ASN A 807 -37.57 -0.97 2.44
C ASN A 807 -36.61 -0.11 3.29
N SER A 808 -37.14 0.60 4.30
CA SER A 808 -36.33 1.52 5.11
C SER A 808 -35.26 0.83 5.98
N LEU A 809 -35.33 -0.48 6.21
CA LEU A 809 -34.30 -1.24 6.93
C LEU A 809 -33.12 -1.62 6.03
N LEU A 810 -33.37 -1.84 4.73
CA LEU A 810 -32.36 -2.18 3.72
C LEU A 810 -31.72 -0.94 3.09
N GLU A 811 -32.44 0.18 3.07
CA GLU A 811 -31.95 1.44 2.53
C GLU A 811 -31.02 2.16 3.50
N ALA A 812 -29.80 2.47 3.06
CA ALA A 812 -28.79 3.09 3.92
C ALA A 812 -29.16 4.53 4.38
N HIS A 813 -30.03 5.21 3.62
CA HIS A 813 -30.65 6.49 3.98
C HIS A 813 -31.95 6.35 4.80
N ARG A 814 -32.41 5.12 5.04
CA ARG A 814 -33.63 4.79 5.81
C ARG A 814 -34.82 5.59 5.27
N LEU A 815 -35.50 6.34 6.13
CA LEU A 815 -36.62 7.21 5.77
C LEU A 815 -36.28 8.33 4.77
N ASN A 816 -35.00 8.71 4.58
CA ASN A 816 -34.59 9.69 3.57
C ASN A 816 -34.23 9.07 2.21
N SER A 817 -34.44 7.75 2.03
CA SER A 817 -34.14 7.09 0.75
C SER A 817 -34.85 7.78 -0.42
N VAL A 818 -34.19 7.83 -1.58
CA VAL A 818 -34.76 8.39 -2.81
C VAL A 818 -36.06 7.67 -3.19
N TYR A 819 -36.16 6.38 -2.88
CA TYR A 819 -37.36 5.59 -3.15
C TYR A 819 -38.56 6.01 -2.28
N ILE A 820 -38.31 6.38 -1.01
CA ILE A 820 -39.34 6.92 -0.11
C ILE A 820 -39.64 8.38 -0.46
N GLN A 821 -38.61 9.17 -0.79
CA GLN A 821 -38.75 10.57 -1.24
C GLN A 821 -39.65 10.69 -2.47
N LYS A 822 -39.51 9.77 -3.43
CA LYS A 822 -40.30 9.76 -4.67
C LYS A 822 -41.52 8.85 -4.58
N SER A 823 -42.01 8.60 -3.37
CA SER A 823 -43.24 7.85 -3.13
C SER A 823 -44.36 8.73 -2.59
N ASP A 824 -45.57 8.19 -2.60
CA ASP A 824 -46.76 8.74 -1.94
C ASP A 824 -46.62 8.90 -0.41
N LEU A 825 -45.62 8.28 0.22
CA LEU A 825 -45.36 8.42 1.66
C LEU A 825 -44.65 9.73 2.03
N ARG A 826 -43.96 10.40 1.09
CA ARG A 826 -43.25 11.67 1.36
C ARG A 826 -44.14 12.75 2.02
N PRO A 827 -45.30 13.14 1.46
CA PRO A 827 -46.14 14.16 2.07
C PRO A 827 -46.69 13.74 3.44
N ILE A 828 -46.97 12.45 3.62
CA ILE A 828 -47.43 11.88 4.91
C ILE A 828 -46.33 12.02 5.98
N LEU A 829 -45.08 11.72 5.61
CA LEU A 829 -43.93 11.87 6.50
C LEU A 829 -43.66 13.34 6.84
N GLN A 830 -43.72 14.25 5.85
CA GLN A 830 -43.60 15.70 6.06
C GLN A 830 -44.66 16.22 7.04
N GLN A 831 -45.92 15.81 6.85
CA GLN A 831 -47.02 16.19 7.73
C GLN A 831 -46.84 15.63 9.15
N ALA A 832 -46.41 14.37 9.28
CA ALA A 832 -46.17 13.76 10.58
C ALA A 832 -45.03 14.43 11.36
N ILE A 833 -44.02 14.96 10.67
CA ILE A 833 -42.92 15.72 11.26
C ILE A 833 -43.37 17.13 11.67
N GLY A 834 -44.25 17.76 10.90
CA GLY A 834 -44.78 19.09 11.20
C GLY A 834 -43.74 20.21 11.14
N TYR A 835 -42.74 20.10 10.25
CA TYR A 835 -41.69 21.11 10.09
C TYR A 835 -42.24 22.38 9.41
N ASP A 836 -41.95 23.54 10.01
CA ASP A 836 -42.26 24.88 9.49
C ASP A 836 -40.96 25.70 9.53
N GLU A 837 -40.49 26.14 8.37
CA GLU A 837 -39.22 26.86 8.22
C GLU A 837 -39.20 28.22 8.93
N ASN A 838 -40.38 28.78 9.24
CA ASN A 838 -40.52 30.07 9.89
C ASN A 838 -40.64 29.97 11.43
N LYS A 839 -40.51 28.77 12.00
CA LYS A 839 -40.66 28.52 13.45
C LYS A 839 -39.51 27.70 14.02
N PRO A 840 -39.19 27.87 15.32
CA PRO A 840 -38.29 26.95 16.02
C PRO A 840 -38.82 25.50 15.93
N PHE A 841 -37.93 24.58 15.60
CA PHE A 841 -38.33 23.19 15.34
C PHE A 841 -38.58 22.37 16.61
N ASP A 842 -39.72 21.68 16.67
CA ASP A 842 -40.07 20.76 17.76
C ASP A 842 -39.42 19.38 17.57
N ARG A 843 -38.25 19.20 18.18
CA ARG A 843 -37.51 17.92 18.14
C ARG A 843 -38.34 16.70 18.59
N PRO A 844 -39.17 16.76 19.66
CA PRO A 844 -40.11 15.69 20.01
C PRO A 844 -41.00 15.20 18.86
N SER A 845 -41.52 16.08 18.02
CA SER A 845 -42.33 15.69 16.86
C SER A 845 -41.52 14.91 15.82
N LEU A 846 -40.24 15.27 15.59
CA LEU A 846 -39.33 14.47 14.76
C LEU A 846 -39.16 13.05 15.29
N ILE A 847 -38.87 12.93 16.58
CA ILE A 847 -38.61 11.65 17.24
C ILE A 847 -39.85 10.75 17.16
N LYS A 848 -41.04 11.29 17.41
CA LYS A 848 -42.31 10.56 17.29
C LYS A 848 -42.58 10.12 15.85
N ALA A 849 -42.38 11.00 14.87
CA ALA A 849 -42.56 10.66 13.46
C ALA A 849 -41.60 9.55 13.01
N VAL A 850 -40.31 9.65 13.35
CA VAL A 850 -39.32 8.62 13.00
C VAL A 850 -39.64 7.31 13.73
N CYS A 851 -39.94 7.33 15.04
CA CYS A 851 -40.35 6.14 15.78
C CYS A 851 -41.60 5.47 15.20
N LYS A 852 -42.54 6.25 14.67
CA LYS A 852 -43.79 5.75 14.11
C LYS A 852 -43.59 4.90 12.86
N TYR A 853 -42.69 5.33 11.98
CA TYR A 853 -42.48 4.71 10.68
C TYR A 853 -41.25 3.79 10.62
N ASP A 854 -40.24 4.05 11.45
CA ASP A 854 -38.98 3.28 11.50
C ASP A 854 -38.21 3.53 12.83
N PRO A 855 -38.50 2.77 13.91
CA PRO A 855 -37.74 2.85 15.16
C PRO A 855 -36.24 2.54 15.00
N ASN A 856 -35.87 1.75 13.99
CA ASN A 856 -34.48 1.39 13.72
C ASN A 856 -33.65 2.61 13.30
N ALA A 857 -34.26 3.59 12.63
CA ALA A 857 -33.64 4.87 12.32
C ALA A 857 -33.27 5.71 13.56
N LEU A 858 -33.91 5.50 14.72
CA LEU A 858 -33.50 6.15 15.97
C LEU A 858 -32.22 5.57 16.57
N LEU A 859 -31.89 4.30 16.25
CA LEU A 859 -30.63 3.67 16.68
C LEU A 859 -29.48 4.05 15.76
N HIS A 860 -29.66 3.89 14.45
CA HIS A 860 -28.59 4.07 13.47
C HIS A 860 -28.52 5.50 12.87
N GLY A 861 -29.38 6.39 13.34
CA GLY A 861 -29.45 7.79 12.94
C GLY A 861 -30.08 7.98 11.55
N VAL A 862 -30.61 9.18 11.33
CA VAL A 862 -31.23 9.56 10.06
C VAL A 862 -31.04 11.05 9.81
N PHE A 863 -30.75 11.41 8.56
CA PHE A 863 -30.68 12.80 8.12
C PHE A 863 -31.69 13.00 6.99
N LEU A 864 -32.78 13.74 7.27
CA LEU A 864 -33.92 13.94 6.37
C LEU A 864 -33.74 15.19 5.49
N THR A 865 -32.62 15.30 4.77
CA THR A 865 -32.30 16.47 3.93
C THR A 865 -33.37 16.80 2.90
N ASN A 866 -34.04 15.78 2.37
CA ASN A 866 -35.06 15.93 1.33
C ASN A 866 -36.41 16.41 1.88
N VAL A 867 -36.56 16.40 3.21
CA VAL A 867 -37.70 16.98 3.95
C VAL A 867 -37.32 18.41 4.36
N ALA A 868 -36.18 18.56 5.06
CA ALA A 868 -35.53 19.84 5.33
C ALA A 868 -34.07 19.62 5.76
N GLY A 869 -33.15 20.49 5.29
CA GLY A 869 -31.70 20.35 5.48
C GLY A 869 -31.19 20.39 6.92
N VAL A 870 -32.05 20.68 7.90
CA VAL A 870 -31.71 20.78 9.34
C VAL A 870 -32.15 19.58 10.17
N LEU A 871 -32.95 18.66 9.60
CA LEU A 871 -33.60 17.58 10.33
C LEU A 871 -32.70 16.34 10.45
N ARG A 872 -31.95 16.23 11.54
CA ARG A 872 -31.04 15.11 11.80
C ARG A 872 -31.19 14.48 13.18
N ILE A 873 -31.04 13.16 13.25
CA ILE A 873 -30.93 12.38 14.48
C ILE A 873 -29.58 11.67 14.46
N PRO A 874 -28.68 11.91 15.45
CA PRO A 874 -27.40 11.22 15.53
C PRO A 874 -27.57 9.73 15.88
N ARG A 875 -26.55 8.92 15.59
CA ARG A 875 -26.53 7.50 15.97
C ARG A 875 -26.54 7.34 17.48
N ALA A 876 -27.49 6.56 18.00
CA ALA A 876 -27.44 6.06 19.37
C ALA A 876 -26.62 4.76 19.46
N LEU A 877 -26.53 3.98 18.37
CA LEU A 877 -25.71 2.77 18.28
C LEU A 877 -24.67 2.92 17.15
N SER A 878 -23.40 2.71 17.48
CA SER A 878 -22.30 2.62 16.49
C SER A 878 -21.36 1.48 16.85
N GLY A 879 -20.71 0.86 15.87
CA GLY A 879 -19.60 -0.04 16.13
C GLY A 879 -18.65 -0.14 14.95
N PHE A 880 -17.42 -0.59 15.17
CA PHE A 880 -16.37 -0.69 14.14
C PHE A 880 -15.40 -1.84 14.50
N ILE A 881 -14.56 -2.26 13.55
CA ILE A 881 -13.57 -3.33 13.78
C ILE A 881 -12.18 -2.81 13.44
N GLU A 882 -11.23 -2.99 14.34
CA GLU A 882 -9.84 -2.63 14.17
C GLU A 882 -8.91 -3.80 14.48
N ALA A 883 -7.75 -3.78 13.85
CA ALA A 883 -6.66 -4.70 14.11
C ALA A 883 -5.39 -3.93 14.49
N ARG A 884 -4.64 -4.47 15.44
CA ARG A 884 -3.41 -3.88 16.00
C ARG A 884 -2.20 -4.77 15.73
N ASN A 885 -1.05 -4.13 15.54
CA ASN A 885 0.21 -4.76 15.14
C ASN A 885 0.04 -5.62 13.90
N VAL A 886 -0.39 -4.97 12.82
CA VAL A 886 -0.71 -5.64 11.55
C VAL A 886 0.53 -5.85 10.68
N HIS A 887 0.57 -6.99 10.00
CA HIS A 887 1.61 -7.33 9.03
C HIS A 887 0.98 -7.78 7.72
N GLU A 888 1.53 -7.31 6.61
CA GLU A 888 1.07 -7.69 5.27
C GLU A 888 1.53 -9.11 4.93
N VAL A 889 0.61 -9.86 4.33
CA VAL A 889 0.87 -11.17 3.76
C VAL A 889 0.51 -11.14 2.28
N ALA A 890 1.53 -11.18 1.43
CA ALA A 890 1.33 -11.31 -0.01
C ALA A 890 0.72 -12.68 -0.32
N SER A 891 -0.46 -12.68 -0.94
CA SER A 891 -1.20 -13.84 -1.39
C SER A 891 -1.50 -13.70 -2.89
N GLY A 892 -1.84 -14.80 -3.56
CA GLY A 892 -2.12 -14.77 -5.00
C GLY A 892 -2.92 -15.98 -5.43
N GLY A 893 -3.64 -15.84 -6.52
CA GLY A 893 -4.45 -16.90 -7.09
C GLY A 893 -4.39 -16.89 -8.62
N VAL A 894 -4.87 -17.97 -9.23
CA VAL A 894 -5.07 -18.02 -10.68
C VAL A 894 -6.56 -18.23 -10.91
N LYS A 895 -7.22 -17.26 -11.55
CA LYS A 895 -8.57 -17.44 -12.04
C LYS A 895 -8.46 -18.30 -13.29
N ASN A 896 -8.98 -19.53 -13.26
CA ASN A 896 -8.98 -20.41 -14.42
C ASN A 896 -10.35 -20.36 -15.11
N ASP A 897 -10.38 -19.96 -16.37
CA ASP A 897 -11.59 -20.07 -17.18
C ASP A 897 -11.61 -21.42 -17.91
N ASN A 898 -12.74 -22.13 -17.84
CA ASN A 898 -12.89 -23.46 -18.44
C ASN A 898 -12.94 -23.42 -19.99
N VAL A 899 -13.13 -22.25 -20.58
CA VAL A 899 -13.17 -22.03 -22.03
C VAL A 899 -11.84 -21.40 -22.47
N ARG A 900 -11.08 -22.09 -23.34
CA ARG A 900 -9.79 -21.59 -23.84
C ARG A 900 -9.99 -20.39 -24.76
N ALA A 901 -9.46 -19.23 -24.39
CA ALA A 901 -9.31 -18.10 -25.30
C ALA A 901 -8.32 -18.45 -26.44
N SER A 902 -8.64 -18.06 -27.67
CA SER A 902 -7.77 -18.29 -28.83
C SER A 902 -6.53 -17.39 -28.77
N LYS A 903 -5.37 -17.92 -29.19
CA LYS A 903 -4.12 -17.16 -29.33
C LYS A 903 -4.02 -16.67 -30.78
N GLY A 904 -4.66 -15.55 -31.12
CA GLY A 904 -4.56 -15.00 -32.48
C GLY A 904 -5.42 -13.76 -32.69
N LYS A 905 -4.98 -12.90 -33.63
CA LYS A 905 -5.67 -11.66 -34.04
C LYS A 905 -7.14 -11.93 -34.35
N ALA A 906 -7.98 -10.96 -34.01
CA ALA A 906 -9.41 -10.96 -34.26
C ALA A 906 -9.71 -11.25 -35.74
N ASP A 907 -10.25 -12.44 -36.00
CA ASP A 907 -11.13 -12.65 -37.15
C ASP A 907 -12.57 -12.54 -36.64
N GLU A 908 -13.38 -11.84 -37.42
CA GLU A 908 -14.75 -11.43 -37.15
C GLU A 908 -15.69 -12.64 -37.05
N ALA A 909 -15.80 -13.27 -35.86
CA ALA A 909 -16.99 -14.01 -35.45
C ALA A 909 -17.03 -14.46 -33.96
N GLU A 910 -15.92 -14.57 -33.24
CA GLU A 910 -15.95 -14.95 -31.81
C GLU A 910 -14.92 -14.17 -30.97
N THR A 911 -15.36 -13.06 -30.39
CA THR A 911 -14.59 -12.16 -29.52
C THR A 911 -14.49 -12.70 -28.09
N ARG A 912 -13.48 -13.53 -27.81
CA ARG A 912 -13.03 -13.80 -26.43
C ARG A 912 -11.51 -13.89 -26.39
N THR A 913 -10.85 -12.76 -26.17
CA THR A 913 -9.39 -12.68 -26.11
C THR A 913 -8.88 -12.57 -24.68
N ALA A 914 -7.64 -12.99 -24.42
CA ALA A 914 -7.03 -12.85 -23.10
C ALA A 914 -6.84 -11.39 -22.65
N ALA A 915 -6.77 -10.45 -23.61
CA ALA A 915 -6.72 -9.01 -23.35
C ALA A 915 -8.05 -8.47 -22.79
N GLU A 916 -9.17 -9.14 -23.05
CA GLU A 916 -10.49 -8.81 -22.49
C GLU A 916 -10.78 -9.54 -21.17
N GLY A 917 -9.78 -10.25 -20.61
CA GLY A 917 -9.88 -10.91 -19.31
C GLY A 917 -10.31 -12.39 -19.35
N TYR A 918 -10.30 -13.03 -20.52
CA TYR A 918 -10.63 -14.45 -20.69
C TYR A 918 -9.40 -15.37 -20.62
N GLY A 919 -9.45 -16.42 -19.81
CA GLY A 919 -8.37 -17.41 -19.66
C GLY A 919 -7.78 -17.47 -18.25
N ASN A 920 -6.64 -18.15 -18.08
CA ASN A 920 -6.01 -18.31 -16.78
C ASN A 920 -5.28 -17.02 -16.37
N VAL A 921 -5.90 -16.18 -15.54
CA VAL A 921 -5.33 -14.89 -15.11
C VAL A 921 -4.79 -15.01 -13.67
N PRO A 922 -3.47 -14.96 -13.47
CA PRO A 922 -2.89 -14.81 -12.14
C PRO A 922 -3.20 -13.42 -11.59
N TYR A 923 -3.66 -13.35 -10.35
CA TYR A 923 -3.88 -12.11 -9.64
C TYR A 923 -3.13 -12.13 -8.31
N HIS A 924 -2.66 -10.96 -7.89
CA HIS A 924 -2.03 -10.74 -6.60
C HIS A 924 -3.06 -10.13 -5.64
N ARG A 925 -2.99 -10.49 -4.36
CA ARG A 925 -3.87 -10.01 -3.30
C ARG A 925 -3.05 -9.81 -2.04
N VAL A 926 -3.19 -8.67 -1.38
CA VAL A 926 -2.61 -8.46 -0.04
C VAL A 926 -3.64 -8.86 1.00
N GLU A 927 -3.25 -9.79 1.88
CA GLU A 927 -3.94 -10.15 3.12
C GLU A 927 -3.12 -9.63 4.31
N PHE A 928 -3.64 -9.76 5.52
CA PHE A 928 -3.02 -9.27 6.74
C PHE A 928 -3.07 -10.33 7.84
N THR A 929 -2.07 -10.33 8.70
CA THR A 929 -2.10 -10.92 10.03
C THR A 929 -2.09 -9.80 11.06
N ALA A 930 -2.60 -10.07 12.27
CA ALA A 930 -2.61 -9.11 13.36
C ALA A 930 -2.38 -9.83 14.69
N GLU A 931 -1.76 -9.13 15.64
CA GLU A 931 -1.68 -9.62 17.03
C GLU A 931 -3.07 -9.63 17.68
N GLU A 932 -3.86 -8.60 17.38
CA GLU A 932 -5.11 -8.27 18.07
C GLU A 932 -6.15 -7.80 17.07
N ILE A 933 -7.38 -8.34 17.13
CA ILE A 933 -8.52 -7.87 16.33
C ILE A 933 -9.72 -7.70 17.25
N ASP A 934 -10.32 -6.51 17.25
CA ASP A 934 -11.41 -6.16 18.17
C ASP A 934 -12.54 -5.45 17.44
N ALA A 935 -13.78 -5.88 17.74
CA ALA A 935 -14.98 -5.14 17.42
C ALA A 935 -15.39 -4.28 18.62
N PHE A 936 -15.58 -2.99 18.39
CA PHE A 936 -16.03 -2.04 19.42
C PHE A 936 -17.45 -1.60 19.14
N PHE A 937 -18.28 -1.48 20.18
CA PHE A 937 -19.62 -0.93 20.10
C PHE A 937 -19.85 0.13 21.17
N ASN A 938 -20.58 1.18 20.82
CA ASN A 938 -21.02 2.24 21.70
C ASN A 938 -22.54 2.40 21.55
N LEU A 939 -23.26 2.16 22.65
CA LEU A 939 -24.69 2.42 22.77
C LEU A 939 -24.93 3.57 23.75
N ASP A 940 -25.46 4.69 23.25
CA ASP A 940 -25.75 5.89 24.01
C ASP A 940 -27.14 5.81 24.68
N ILE A 941 -27.15 5.29 25.90
CA ILE A 941 -28.37 5.11 26.70
C ILE A 941 -28.97 6.47 27.10
N ALA A 942 -28.12 7.48 27.34
CA ALA A 942 -28.59 8.84 27.63
C ALA A 942 -29.37 9.41 26.43
N GLN A 943 -28.93 9.14 25.20
CA GLN A 943 -29.66 9.51 24.00
C GLN A 943 -31.00 8.79 23.89
N LEU A 944 -31.06 7.48 24.17
CA LEU A 944 -32.34 6.74 24.20
C LEU A 944 -33.34 7.38 25.18
N ARG A 945 -32.89 7.74 26.39
CA ARG A 945 -33.73 8.47 27.37
C ARG A 945 -34.13 9.86 26.89
N SER A 946 -33.24 10.56 26.18
CA SER A 946 -33.48 11.92 25.66
C SER A 946 -34.62 11.99 24.63
N TYR A 947 -34.98 10.86 24.02
CA TYR A 947 -36.11 10.76 23.10
C TYR A 947 -37.45 10.96 23.80
N ARG A 948 -37.52 10.80 25.13
CA ARG A 948 -38.75 10.92 25.94
C ARG A 948 -39.91 10.10 25.35
N LEU A 949 -39.58 8.95 24.78
CA LEU A 949 -40.56 7.95 24.35
C LEU A 949 -41.12 7.23 25.58
N PRO A 950 -42.30 6.62 25.46
CA PRO A 950 -42.84 5.79 26.53
C PRO A 950 -41.88 4.67 26.97
N GLU A 951 -42.10 4.13 28.16
CA GLU A 951 -41.16 3.21 28.81
C GLU A 951 -40.96 1.92 27.99
N ALA A 952 -42.03 1.31 27.48
CA ALA A 952 -41.90 0.07 26.71
C ALA A 952 -41.16 0.32 25.39
N THR A 953 -41.40 1.47 24.76
CA THR A 953 -40.70 1.88 23.54
C THR A 953 -39.20 2.17 23.78
N THR A 954 -38.86 2.82 24.88
CA THR A 954 -37.46 3.08 25.24
C THR A 954 -36.72 1.77 25.54
N GLN A 955 -37.38 0.86 26.27
CA GLN A 955 -36.84 -0.48 26.54
C GLN A 955 -36.70 -1.32 25.26
N LEU A 956 -37.64 -1.17 24.33
CA LEU A 956 -37.58 -1.81 23.02
C LEU A 956 -36.34 -1.39 22.23
N LEU A 957 -36.00 -0.09 22.20
CA LEU A 957 -34.80 0.39 21.49
C LEU A 957 -33.51 -0.21 22.08
N TYR A 958 -33.45 -0.37 23.41
CA TYR A 958 -32.34 -1.08 24.06
C TYR A 958 -32.30 -2.57 23.69
N ALA A 959 -33.45 -3.26 23.71
CA ALA A 959 -33.55 -4.66 23.32
C ALA A 959 -33.14 -4.88 21.87
N LEU A 960 -33.57 -3.99 20.98
CA LEU A 960 -33.21 -4.01 19.57
C LEU A 960 -31.70 -3.79 19.38
N ALA A 961 -31.09 -2.85 20.11
CA ALA A 961 -29.65 -2.62 20.03
C ALA A 961 -28.83 -3.84 20.50
N VAL A 962 -29.20 -4.45 21.63
CA VAL A 962 -28.53 -5.65 22.14
C VAL A 962 -28.70 -6.83 21.19
N TYR A 963 -29.91 -7.06 20.69
CA TYR A 963 -30.18 -8.10 19.69
C TYR A 963 -29.31 -7.92 18.46
N LYS A 964 -29.22 -6.70 17.92
CA LYS A 964 -28.39 -6.37 16.75
C LYS A 964 -26.91 -6.64 16.97
N ILE A 965 -26.36 -6.26 18.13
CA ILE A 965 -24.96 -6.51 18.47
C ILE A 965 -24.71 -8.01 18.54
N GLN A 966 -25.55 -8.74 19.29
CA GLN A 966 -25.40 -10.19 19.46
C GLN A 966 -25.55 -10.93 18.12
N ALA A 967 -26.57 -10.59 17.34
CA ALA A 967 -26.79 -11.12 16.01
C ALA A 967 -25.60 -10.84 15.06
N PHE A 968 -25.05 -9.63 15.10
CA PHE A 968 -23.87 -9.30 14.30
C PHE A 968 -22.63 -10.10 14.72
N LEU A 969 -22.43 -10.31 16.02
CA LEU A 969 -21.32 -11.08 16.55
C LEU A 969 -21.45 -12.59 16.28
N ASP A 970 -22.68 -13.12 16.24
CA ASP A 970 -22.95 -14.53 15.97
C ASP A 970 -22.85 -14.88 14.47
N ARG A 971 -23.46 -14.06 13.60
CA ARG A 971 -23.61 -14.37 12.16
C ARG A 971 -23.11 -13.28 11.19
N GLY A 972 -22.81 -12.08 11.68
CA GLY A 972 -22.43 -10.92 10.85
C GLY A 972 -20.93 -10.77 10.57
N LEU A 973 -20.09 -11.63 11.16
CA LEU A 973 -18.62 -11.56 11.10
C LEU A 973 -17.98 -12.14 9.84
N ARG A 974 -18.77 -12.74 8.94
CA ARG A 974 -18.34 -12.99 7.56
C ARG A 974 -18.37 -11.69 6.77
N LEU A 975 -17.30 -10.93 6.89
CA LEU A 975 -17.16 -9.61 6.28
C LEU A 975 -16.93 -9.73 4.77
N ARG A 976 -16.12 -10.71 4.36
CA ARG A 976 -15.77 -11.00 2.97
C ARG A 976 -15.41 -12.47 2.82
N THR A 977 -15.17 -12.90 1.58
CA THR A 977 -14.64 -14.24 1.28
C THR A 977 -13.37 -14.59 2.04
N ALA A 978 -12.44 -13.64 2.21
CA ALA A 978 -11.16 -13.84 2.91
C ALA A 978 -11.11 -13.04 4.23
N CYS A 979 -12.25 -12.74 4.83
CA CYS A 979 -12.34 -11.99 6.08
C CYS A 979 -13.57 -12.49 6.84
N ASP A 980 -13.34 -13.53 7.62
CA ASP A 980 -14.36 -14.22 8.40
C ASP A 980 -13.81 -14.42 9.80
N PHE A 981 -14.56 -14.02 10.81
CA PHE A 981 -14.10 -13.99 12.19
C PHE A 981 -15.00 -14.80 13.11
N GLN A 982 -14.39 -15.41 14.12
CA GLN A 982 -15.07 -15.94 15.29
C GLN A 982 -14.86 -15.03 16.49
N VAL A 983 -15.83 -15.02 17.41
CA VAL A 983 -15.74 -14.31 18.68
C VAL A 983 -15.00 -15.19 19.69
N LEU A 984 -14.00 -14.61 20.37
CA LEU A 984 -13.30 -15.25 21.48
C LEU A 984 -13.90 -14.84 22.83
N GLU A 985 -14.16 -13.55 23.01
CA GLU A 985 -14.63 -12.97 24.27
C GLU A 985 -15.46 -11.70 23.98
N VAL A 986 -16.45 -11.40 24.84
CA VAL A 986 -17.26 -10.19 24.77
C VAL A 986 -17.34 -9.55 26.15
N ASP A 987 -16.81 -8.34 26.25
CA ASP A 987 -16.73 -7.57 27.48
C ASP A 987 -17.46 -6.24 27.38
N VAL A 988 -18.25 -5.92 28.41
CA VAL A 988 -18.73 -4.56 28.64
C VAL A 988 -17.63 -3.78 29.36
N THR A 989 -16.93 -2.94 28.63
CA THR A 989 -15.83 -2.11 29.17
C THR A 989 -16.36 -0.96 30.01
N ARG A 990 -17.59 -0.49 29.76
CA ARG A 990 -18.27 0.53 30.56
C ARG A 990 -19.79 0.37 30.51
N PRO A 991 -20.50 0.38 31.66
CA PRO A 991 -19.98 0.35 33.03
C PRO A 991 -19.36 -1.01 33.38
N ALA A 992 -18.34 -1.02 34.24
CA ALA A 992 -17.69 -2.25 34.70
C ALA A 992 -18.66 -3.16 35.46
N GLY A 993 -18.52 -4.48 35.33
CA GLY A 993 -19.33 -5.47 36.04
C GLY A 993 -20.71 -5.75 35.46
N VAL A 994 -21.12 -5.03 34.39
CA VAL A 994 -22.34 -5.34 33.63
C VAL A 994 -22.02 -6.40 32.58
N ARG A 995 -22.91 -7.38 32.39
CA ARG A 995 -22.83 -8.35 31.30
C ARG A 995 -23.79 -7.96 30.18
N LEU A 996 -23.36 -8.13 28.94
CA LEU A 996 -24.25 -7.95 27.80
C LEU A 996 -25.28 -9.11 27.79
N PRO A 997 -26.59 -8.83 27.74
CA PRO A 997 -27.60 -9.89 27.65
C PRO A 997 -27.43 -10.73 26.37
N SER A 998 -27.81 -12.02 26.42
CA SER A 998 -27.67 -12.92 25.26
C SER A 998 -28.64 -12.57 24.12
N GLU A 999 -28.40 -13.11 22.92
CA GLU A 999 -29.36 -12.97 21.82
C GLU A 999 -30.74 -13.55 22.19
N THR A 1000 -30.76 -14.68 22.91
CA THR A 1000 -32.00 -15.33 23.37
C THR A 1000 -32.77 -14.44 24.34
N ASP A 1001 -32.08 -13.79 25.29
CA ASP A 1001 -32.70 -12.85 26.23
C ASP A 1001 -33.27 -11.63 25.49
N ALA A 1002 -32.50 -11.09 24.54
CA ALA A 1002 -32.94 -9.96 23.73
C ALA A 1002 -34.14 -10.31 22.84
N ALA A 1003 -34.15 -11.48 22.20
CA ALA A 1003 -35.26 -11.97 21.41
C ALA A 1003 -36.53 -12.17 22.25
N ALA A 1004 -36.39 -12.73 23.46
CA ALA A 1004 -37.51 -12.88 24.40
C ALA A 1004 -38.07 -11.51 24.84
N ALA A 1005 -37.19 -10.54 25.10
CA ALA A 1005 -37.58 -9.17 25.42
C ALA A 1005 -38.31 -8.49 24.24
N LEU A 1006 -37.80 -8.62 23.01
CA LEU A 1006 -38.40 -8.07 21.79
C LEU A 1006 -39.83 -8.56 21.57
N ARG A 1007 -40.08 -9.89 21.68
CA ARG A 1007 -41.43 -10.48 21.54
C ARG A 1007 -42.45 -9.89 22.53
N LYS A 1008 -42.00 -9.48 23.72
CA LYS A 1008 -42.85 -8.84 24.73
C LYS A 1008 -43.01 -7.33 24.49
N LEU A 1009 -41.92 -6.66 24.13
CA LEU A 1009 -41.85 -5.20 24.05
C LEU A 1009 -42.46 -4.62 22.77
N ILE A 1010 -42.38 -5.33 21.64
CA ILE A 1010 -42.98 -4.85 20.37
C ILE A 1010 -44.51 -4.68 20.50
N PRO A 1011 -45.28 -5.68 20.98
CA PRO A 1011 -46.72 -5.51 21.20
C PRO A 1011 -47.04 -4.47 22.28
N ALA A 1012 -46.19 -4.33 23.31
CA ALA A 1012 -46.38 -3.33 24.35
C ALA A 1012 -46.20 -1.90 23.81
N ALA A 1013 -45.16 -1.66 23.03
CA ALA A 1013 -44.93 -0.38 22.34
C ALA A 1013 -46.04 -0.06 21.33
N ALA A 1014 -46.53 -1.06 20.60
CA ALA A 1014 -47.68 -0.87 19.70
C ALA A 1014 -48.95 -0.39 20.45
N LYS A 1015 -49.20 -0.91 21.66
CA LYS A 1015 -50.33 -0.48 22.52
C LYS A 1015 -50.17 0.94 23.07
N GLU A 1016 -48.95 1.47 23.16
CA GLU A 1016 -48.69 2.86 23.53
C GLU A 1016 -49.05 3.86 22.41
N GLY A 1017 -49.47 3.36 21.22
CA GLY A 1017 -49.92 4.19 20.11
C GLY A 1017 -48.80 4.93 19.37
N VAL A 1018 -47.55 4.53 19.59
CA VAL A 1018 -46.38 5.18 18.98
C VAL A 1018 -46.06 4.67 17.56
N PHE A 1019 -46.61 3.53 17.15
CA PHE A 1019 -46.35 2.90 15.85
C PHE A 1019 -47.41 3.24 14.80
N ALA A 1020 -47.02 3.12 13.52
CA ALA A 1020 -47.98 3.09 12.43
C ALA A 1020 -48.94 1.89 12.57
N ASN A 1021 -50.17 2.03 12.07
CA ASN A 1021 -51.14 0.95 11.98
C ASN A 1021 -51.69 0.88 10.55
N PRO A 1022 -51.38 -0.17 9.76
CA PRO A 1022 -50.52 -1.31 10.10
C PRO A 1022 -49.05 -0.90 10.36
N PRO A 1023 -48.26 -1.70 11.11
CA PRO A 1023 -46.88 -1.36 11.46
C PRO A 1023 -45.98 -1.24 10.22
N VAL A 1024 -46.21 -2.05 9.19
CA VAL A 1024 -45.52 -1.92 7.90
C VAL A 1024 -46.25 -0.89 7.05
N SER A 1025 -45.63 0.27 6.87
CA SER A 1025 -46.17 1.34 6.03
C SER A 1025 -45.84 1.09 4.56
N ARG A 1026 -46.84 1.20 3.70
CA ARG A 1026 -46.68 1.01 2.25
C ARG A 1026 -46.35 2.33 1.56
N ALA A 1027 -45.33 2.32 0.71
CA ALA A 1027 -44.89 3.44 -0.13
C ALA A 1027 -44.85 3.01 -1.60
N ASN A 1028 -45.59 3.68 -2.49
CA ASN A 1028 -45.58 3.41 -3.92
C ASN A 1028 -44.66 4.42 -4.64
N TYR A 1029 -43.55 3.93 -5.20
CA TYR A 1029 -42.54 4.72 -5.89
C TYR A 1029 -42.99 5.14 -7.30
N SER A 1030 -42.67 6.38 -7.69
CA SER A 1030 -42.88 6.89 -9.06
C SER A 1030 -41.67 7.67 -9.57
N ALA A 1031 -41.06 7.18 -10.65
CA ALA A 1031 -39.87 7.81 -11.25
C ALA A 1031 -40.12 9.22 -11.85
N LYS A 1032 -41.38 9.60 -12.11
CA LYS A 1032 -41.74 10.86 -12.80
C LYS A 1032 -41.87 12.10 -11.90
N ALA A 1033 -41.86 11.96 -10.57
CA ALA A 1033 -42.14 13.06 -9.64
C ALA A 1033 -40.98 14.05 -9.39
N GLY A 1034 -39.88 14.00 -10.16
CA GLY A 1034 -38.65 14.76 -9.90
C GLY A 1034 -38.31 15.88 -10.89
N LYS A 1035 -39.21 16.26 -11.81
CA LYS A 1035 -39.01 17.36 -12.77
C LYS A 1035 -40.16 18.36 -12.72
N SER A 1036 -40.29 19.08 -11.63
CA SER A 1036 -40.89 20.42 -11.60
C SER A 1036 -40.61 20.98 -10.21
N ASP A 1037 -39.72 21.96 -10.15
CA ASP A 1037 -39.77 23.12 -9.24
C ASP A 1037 -38.43 23.87 -9.41
N ASN A 1038 -38.28 24.49 -10.58
CA ASN A 1038 -37.55 25.74 -10.71
C ASN A 1038 -38.55 26.72 -11.33
N ALA A 1039 -38.71 27.85 -10.66
CA ALA A 1039 -39.72 28.85 -10.90
C ALA A 1039 -39.66 29.43 -12.31
N ASP A 1040 -40.79 29.37 -13.02
CA ASP A 1040 -41.17 30.42 -13.96
C ASP A 1040 -42.44 31.06 -13.41
N THR A 1041 -42.32 32.33 -13.05
CA THR A 1041 -43.45 33.19 -12.71
C THR A 1041 -43.87 33.90 -13.99
N PRO A 1042 -45.13 33.83 -14.43
CA PRO A 1042 -45.71 34.89 -15.23
C PRO A 1042 -46.63 35.71 -14.34
N GLU A 1043 -46.15 36.89 -14.02
CA GLU A 1043 -46.94 38.00 -13.49
C GLU A 1043 -47.93 38.47 -14.56
N ALA A 1044 -49.24 38.34 -14.32
CA ALA A 1044 -50.26 39.24 -14.88
C ALA A 1044 -51.59 39.06 -14.13
N ALA A 1045 -51.89 40.05 -13.30
CA ALA A 1045 -53.18 40.26 -12.70
C ALA A 1045 -54.26 40.57 -13.74
N ALA A 1046 -55.42 39.92 -13.63
CA ALA A 1046 -56.69 40.52 -14.03
C ALA A 1046 -57.80 40.05 -13.06
N LYS A 1047 -58.30 41.01 -12.30
CA LYS A 1047 -59.44 40.93 -11.37
C LYS A 1047 -60.78 40.83 -12.15
N PRO A 1048 -61.93 40.60 -11.46
CA PRO A 1048 -62.97 39.66 -11.87
C PRO A 1048 -64.11 40.29 -12.66
N SER A 1049 -64.84 39.48 -13.44
CA SER A 1049 -66.16 39.87 -13.94
C SER A 1049 -67.22 38.77 -13.74
N LYS A 1050 -68.28 39.20 -13.05
CA LYS A 1050 -69.56 38.54 -12.86
C LYS A 1050 -70.27 38.19 -14.19
N LYS A 1051 -71.15 37.18 -14.05
CA LYS A 1051 -72.46 36.97 -14.73
C LYS A 1051 -72.49 36.21 -16.08
N ALA A 1052 -73.08 35.02 -15.97
CA ALA A 1052 -74.37 34.61 -16.52
C ALA A 1052 -74.57 34.55 -18.05
N SER A 1053 -74.92 33.33 -18.49
CA SER A 1053 -75.97 32.98 -19.47
C SER A 1053 -76.37 34.01 -20.54
N LYS A 1054 -76.09 33.71 -21.81
CA LYS A 1054 -77.07 33.25 -22.82
C LYS A 1054 -76.47 33.36 -24.23
N LYS A 1055 -76.76 32.33 -25.03
CA LYS A 1055 -76.58 32.25 -26.48
C LYS A 1055 -77.18 33.45 -27.22
N SER A 1056 -76.54 33.88 -28.30
CA SER A 1056 -77.09 33.82 -29.68
C SER A 1056 -76.16 34.52 -30.67
N SER A 1057 -76.04 33.92 -31.86
CA SER A 1057 -75.29 34.31 -33.05
C SER A 1057 -75.43 35.78 -33.51
N ARG A 1058 -74.32 36.37 -33.96
CA ARG A 1058 -74.07 36.76 -35.37
C ARG A 1058 -72.59 37.05 -35.58
#